data_AF-A0A1G9ITU7-F1
#
_entry.id   AF-A0A1G9ITU7-F1
#
_cell.length_a   1.000
_cell.length_b   1.000
_cell.length_c   1.000
_cell.angle_alpha   90.00
_cell.angle_beta   90.00
_cell.angle_gamma   90.00
#
_symmetry.space_group_name_H-M   'P 1'
#
loop_
_entity.id
_entity.type
_entity.pdbx_description
1 polymer ?
#
loop_
_entity_poly.entity_id
_entity_poly.type
_entity_poly.pdbx_seq_one_letter_code
_entity_poly.pdbx_strand_id
1 'polypeptide(L)'
;MENKLMKRITRSGLGACLAAVAGFSWMAAVQSPQTDRYANWTEYGGTHENIKYSSLAQIDTSNVHRLKVAWIYHSENRDSTKFGSAMESNPIVINGVLYVASPTLKLCAVDAATGREKWKFDPSDPLQNKTWPVRANHMCRGVSYWTDGANDHRIIYTAGPFLFAVNALTGKLISTFGTDGGVDLRTGLDRDPGKMSVALTSPVKIYKNTIITGCGQGGDDTPGHIRGFDVVTGTQKWIFHTIPYPGEKGFHTWKDPEAYKTKGSTNPWSGFSLDEKRGIVFTGTGNPTNDFYGGGRLGNGLFGNCILAIDANTGKLIWHFQTVHHDVWDMDISSPPVLVTLNRGGKKVDAIVQSTKMGFLFVLDRLTGKPVFPIDEKPVKTNGAVAGEILSPTQPFPRFPKPFVRQVLTEKDLNRLVPDSSYQDIKRRFHSYRSEGIYTPPSERGTVILPGYDGGGEWGGPAVDPRTNILYVNANEMTWVLQLVKAKQSEKTNNLTNREAGQTLYSRTCIACHGPERKGGGEGGIPSLIGLNKKYTTTQFVEFISSGKGRMPGFGYLSAEEKKAIASLILELTEEQDKPYKGPSLTDRQPAGPDYHSTGYHKFLTKEGYPAISPPWGTISAIDLNTGQYKWKIPFGEFEELKKKGIPATGRENYGGPVVTAGGLLFIGASADGKFRAINKRTGKILWEYDLPAPGVATPAVYAIDGRQYVVISAGGSKWEKKKSDAYVAFALD
;
A
#
# COMPACT_ATOMS: atom_id res chain seq x y z
N MET A 1 -8.16 27.15 -77.22
CA MET A 1 -9.39 27.95 -77.30
C MET A 1 -9.27 29.01 -76.21
N GLU A 2 -8.62 30.14 -76.52
CA GLU A 2 -9.28 31.39 -76.99
C GLU A 2 -10.34 31.84 -76.00
N ASN A 3 -10.43 33.07 -75.48
CA ASN A 3 -9.89 34.41 -75.80
C ASN A 3 -10.52 35.28 -74.66
N LYS A 4 -10.03 36.43 -74.16
CA LYS A 4 -9.69 37.68 -74.85
C LYS A 4 -9.35 38.77 -73.81
N LEU A 5 -8.34 39.58 -74.15
CA LEU A 5 -8.23 41.06 -74.12
C LEU A 5 -8.71 41.90 -72.90
N MET A 6 -7.79 42.66 -72.26
CA MET A 6 -7.48 44.12 -72.43
C MET A 6 -8.45 45.07 -71.67
N LYS A 7 -8.11 46.21 -71.05
CA LYS A 7 -7.04 47.24 -71.10
C LYS A 7 -7.10 48.03 -69.75
N ARG A 8 -5.99 48.30 -69.05
CA ARG A 8 -5.21 49.56 -68.99
C ARG A 8 -5.98 50.86 -68.71
N ILE A 9 -5.69 51.51 -67.57
CA ILE A 9 -5.47 52.96 -67.42
C ILE A 9 -4.28 53.20 -66.46
N THR A 10 -3.46 54.18 -66.84
CA THR A 10 -2.14 54.57 -66.34
C THR A 10 -2.17 55.81 -65.43
N ARG A 11 -1.01 56.04 -64.76
CA ARG A 11 -0.42 57.29 -64.21
C ARG A 11 -0.67 57.52 -62.70
N SER A 12 0.27 57.96 -61.86
CA SER A 12 1.72 58.23 -61.95
C SER A 12 2.14 58.90 -60.62
N GLY A 13 3.39 58.71 -60.16
CA GLY A 13 4.06 59.60 -59.20
C GLY A 13 4.55 58.88 -57.93
N LEU A 14 5.73 58.26 -57.95
CA LEU A 14 7.07 58.79 -57.62
C LEU A 14 7.38 58.80 -56.11
N GLY A 15 8.42 58.07 -55.71
CA GLY A 15 9.00 58.17 -54.38
C GLY A 15 10.10 57.16 -54.06
N ALA A 16 11.28 57.37 -54.65
CA ALA A 16 12.63 57.00 -54.18
C ALA A 16 12.96 55.53 -53.79
N CYS A 17 13.87 54.94 -54.57
CA CYS A 17 14.72 53.83 -54.16
C CYS A 17 15.78 54.30 -53.14
N LEU A 18 15.97 53.54 -52.06
CA LEU A 18 17.24 53.43 -51.36
C LEU A 18 17.38 52.02 -50.79
N ALA A 19 18.49 51.38 -51.13
CA ALA A 19 18.85 50.03 -50.73
C ALA A 19 19.05 49.94 -49.21
N ALA A 20 18.50 48.90 -48.59
CA ALA A 20 18.77 48.54 -47.20
C ALA A 20 19.04 47.03 -47.07
N VAL A 21 20.28 46.78 -46.65
CA VAL A 21 20.91 45.58 -46.09
C VAL A 21 19.95 44.52 -45.56
N ALA A 22 20.12 43.28 -46.03
CA ALA A 22 19.46 42.09 -45.51
C ALA A 22 19.93 41.79 -44.07
N GLY A 23 19.09 42.10 -43.10
CA GLY A 23 19.22 41.62 -41.73
C GLY A 23 18.52 40.27 -41.58
N PHE A 24 19.30 39.19 -41.44
CA PHE A 24 18.78 37.91 -40.96
C PHE A 24 18.46 38.03 -39.47
N SER A 25 17.20 38.27 -39.14
CA SER A 25 16.72 38.13 -37.76
C SER A 25 16.56 36.65 -37.42
N TRP A 26 17.55 36.08 -36.73
CA TRP A 26 17.36 34.84 -35.96
C TRP A 26 16.34 35.13 -34.85
N MET A 27 15.07 34.79 -35.09
CA MET A 27 14.13 34.58 -33.99
C MET A 27 14.57 33.32 -33.25
N ALA A 28 15.39 33.48 -32.22
CA ALA A 28 15.55 32.47 -31.21
C ALA A 28 14.17 32.24 -30.59
N ALA A 29 13.54 31.11 -30.93
CA ALA A 29 12.40 30.62 -30.19
C ALA A 29 12.85 30.47 -28.73
N VAL A 30 12.39 31.36 -27.86
CA VAL A 30 12.52 31.20 -26.42
C VAL A 30 11.70 29.97 -26.08
N GLN A 31 12.35 28.81 -26.08
CA GLN A 31 11.81 27.62 -25.42
C GLN A 31 11.60 28.02 -23.96
N SER A 32 10.35 28.07 -23.53
CA SER A 32 10.02 28.14 -22.11
C SER A 32 10.87 27.08 -21.39
N PRO A 33 11.62 27.43 -20.31
CA PRO A 33 12.46 26.47 -19.64
C PRO A 33 11.58 25.28 -19.27
N GLN A 34 11.90 24.11 -19.85
CA GLN A 34 11.19 22.88 -19.58
C GLN A 34 11.37 22.62 -18.09
N THR A 35 10.34 22.93 -17.30
CA THR A 35 10.37 22.75 -15.84
C THR A 35 10.71 21.31 -15.58
N ASP A 36 11.84 21.07 -14.92
CA ASP A 36 12.28 19.72 -14.62
C ASP A 36 11.26 19.05 -13.72
N ARG A 37 10.46 18.17 -14.32
CA ARG A 37 9.32 17.52 -13.65
C ARG A 37 9.72 16.67 -12.45
N TYR A 38 10.99 16.29 -12.34
CA TYR A 38 11.51 15.49 -11.23
C TYR A 38 12.23 16.32 -10.16
N ALA A 39 12.26 17.64 -10.29
CA ALA A 39 12.85 18.51 -9.28
C ALA A 39 11.91 18.76 -8.09
N ASN A 40 10.60 18.56 -8.29
CA ASN A 40 9.55 18.77 -7.30
C ASN A 40 8.95 17.43 -6.82
N TRP A 41 8.27 17.48 -5.68
CA TRP A 41 7.60 16.31 -5.07
C TRP A 41 6.11 16.58 -4.89
N THR A 42 5.39 16.78 -6.00
CA THR A 42 4.00 17.26 -5.98
C THR A 42 2.97 16.14 -5.80
N GLU A 43 3.39 14.89 -5.97
CA GLU A 43 2.55 13.70 -5.92
C GLU A 43 3.10 12.67 -4.91
N TYR A 44 2.23 11.78 -4.42
CA TYR A 44 2.68 10.57 -3.73
C TYR A 44 3.65 9.79 -4.62
N GLY A 45 4.88 9.55 -4.13
CA GLY A 45 5.95 8.93 -4.90
C GLY A 45 6.68 9.88 -5.86
N GLY A 46 6.49 11.20 -5.71
CA GLY A 46 7.19 12.27 -6.41
C GLY A 46 6.47 12.76 -7.66
N THR A 47 6.03 11.83 -8.51
CA THR A 47 5.30 12.12 -9.76
C THR A 47 4.18 11.11 -10.00
N HIS A 48 3.30 11.38 -10.98
CA HIS A 48 2.22 10.47 -11.38
C HIS A 48 2.70 9.07 -11.79
N GLU A 49 3.91 8.93 -12.32
CA GLU A 49 4.51 7.65 -12.69
C GLU A 49 4.97 6.81 -11.49
N ASN A 50 5.01 7.39 -10.29
CA ASN A 50 5.40 6.75 -9.04
C ASN A 50 6.83 6.16 -9.04
N ILE A 51 7.74 6.68 -9.88
CA ILE A 51 9.11 6.14 -10.02
C ILE A 51 10.04 6.54 -8.88
N LYS A 52 9.63 7.46 -7.98
CA LYS A 52 10.41 7.88 -6.79
C LYS A 52 11.82 8.33 -7.15
N TYR A 53 11.89 9.20 -8.16
CA TYR A 53 13.13 9.78 -8.64
C TYR A 53 13.11 11.28 -8.46
N SER A 54 14.23 11.84 -7.99
CA SER A 54 14.49 13.26 -8.02
C SER A 54 15.68 13.58 -8.92
N SER A 55 15.52 14.58 -9.77
CA SER A 55 16.61 15.11 -10.60
C SER A 55 17.58 16.02 -9.83
N LEU A 56 17.25 16.36 -8.58
CA LEU A 56 18.12 17.16 -7.72
C LEU A 56 19.42 16.40 -7.41
N ALA A 57 20.53 17.14 -7.47
CA ALA A 57 21.88 16.59 -7.35
C ALA A 57 22.80 17.45 -6.46
N GLN A 58 22.26 18.41 -5.70
CA GLN A 58 23.06 19.18 -4.75
C GLN A 58 23.66 18.25 -3.67
N ILE A 59 22.87 17.27 -3.21
CA ILE A 59 23.34 16.19 -2.36
C ILE A 59 23.74 15.01 -3.24
N ASP A 60 25.03 14.64 -3.18
CA ASP A 60 25.62 13.60 -4.02
C ASP A 60 26.59 12.69 -3.25
N THR A 61 27.18 11.72 -3.95
CA THR A 61 28.10 10.75 -3.33
C THR A 61 29.37 11.36 -2.74
N SER A 62 29.75 12.59 -3.14
CA SER A 62 30.95 13.27 -2.65
C SER A 62 30.70 14.04 -1.35
N ASN A 63 29.48 14.53 -1.12
CA ASN A 63 29.18 15.44 -0.02
C ASN A 63 28.14 14.92 0.98
N VAL A 64 27.46 13.80 0.72
CA VAL A 64 26.41 13.25 1.60
C VAL A 64 26.85 13.00 3.04
N HIS A 65 28.14 12.78 3.28
CA HIS A 65 28.69 12.63 4.63
C HIS A 65 28.55 13.90 5.50
N ARG A 66 28.26 15.06 4.90
CA ARG A 66 28.02 16.34 5.58
C ARG A 66 26.53 16.60 5.88
N LEU A 67 25.65 15.67 5.52
CA LEU A 67 24.21 15.85 5.68
C LEU A 67 23.83 15.94 7.18
N LYS A 68 22.99 16.92 7.52
CA LYS A 68 22.52 17.17 8.89
C LYS A 68 21.01 17.29 8.93
N VAL A 69 20.45 17.12 10.13
CA VAL A 69 19.03 17.46 10.38
C VAL A 69 18.87 18.96 10.21
N ALA A 70 18.01 19.36 9.27
CA ALA A 70 17.65 20.75 9.03
C ALA A 70 16.52 21.19 9.98
N TRP A 71 15.52 20.33 10.17
CA TRP A 71 14.41 20.55 11.09
C TRP A 71 13.70 19.25 11.45
N ILE A 72 12.95 19.26 12.55
CA ILE A 72 12.06 18.18 12.99
C ILE A 72 10.68 18.76 13.32
N TYR A 73 9.64 18.20 12.74
CA TYR A 73 8.24 18.56 13.03
C TYR A 73 7.53 17.43 13.76
N HIS A 74 6.89 17.73 14.89
CA HIS A 74 6.16 16.78 15.73
C HIS A 74 4.64 16.98 15.57
N SER A 75 4.01 16.09 14.79
CA SER A 75 2.61 16.27 14.35
C SER A 75 1.57 16.16 15.47
N GLU A 76 1.91 15.52 16.58
CA GLU A 76 1.07 15.33 17.77
C GLU A 76 1.67 15.99 19.01
N ASN A 77 2.55 16.98 18.84
CA ASN A 77 3.22 17.68 19.93
C ASN A 77 3.94 16.73 20.91
N ARG A 78 4.48 15.61 20.40
CA ARG A 78 5.18 14.57 21.20
C ARG A 78 4.27 13.84 22.20
N ASP A 79 2.95 13.88 22.02
CA ASP A 79 2.01 13.15 22.86
C ASP A 79 2.08 11.64 22.58
N SER A 80 2.79 10.92 23.46
CA SER A 80 3.04 9.49 23.30
C SER A 80 1.78 8.63 23.33
N THR A 81 0.67 9.15 23.88
CA THR A 81 -0.62 8.46 23.86
C THR A 81 -1.24 8.42 22.46
N LYS A 82 -0.78 9.30 21.55
CA LYS A 82 -1.30 9.45 20.19
C LYS A 82 -0.44 8.81 19.11
N PHE A 83 0.77 8.32 19.42
CA PHE A 83 1.70 7.80 18.40
C PHE A 83 1.15 6.58 17.65
N GLY A 84 0.22 5.82 18.23
CA GLY A 84 -0.57 4.83 17.50
C GLY A 84 0.25 3.82 16.67
N SER A 85 -0.27 3.50 15.47
CA SER A 85 0.35 2.65 14.46
C SER A 85 1.35 3.42 13.59
N ALA A 86 2.18 2.72 12.83
CA ALA A 86 3.26 3.31 12.02
C ALA A 86 2.78 4.44 11.09
N MET A 87 3.59 5.49 10.99
CA MET A 87 3.40 6.57 10.01
C MET A 87 4.03 6.17 8.68
N GLU A 88 3.18 5.88 7.69
CA GLU A 88 3.56 5.51 6.33
C GLU A 88 3.50 6.70 5.36
N SER A 89 3.28 7.91 5.89
CA SER A 89 2.98 9.12 5.11
C SER A 89 4.19 9.65 4.32
N ASN A 90 4.17 9.47 3.00
CA ASN A 90 5.06 10.18 2.07
C ASN A 90 4.51 11.62 1.89
N PRO A 91 5.28 12.66 2.27
CA PRO A 91 4.84 14.03 2.12
C PRO A 91 4.72 14.44 0.65
N ILE A 92 3.85 15.41 0.37
CA ILE A 92 3.90 16.21 -0.87
C ILE A 92 4.32 17.64 -0.55
N VAL A 93 5.05 18.28 -1.46
CA VAL A 93 5.54 19.65 -1.32
C VAL A 93 5.04 20.49 -2.49
N ILE A 94 4.19 21.48 -2.19
CA ILE A 94 3.62 22.41 -3.17
C ILE A 94 3.92 23.83 -2.72
N ASN A 95 4.56 24.63 -3.56
CA ASN A 95 4.82 26.06 -3.32
C ASN A 95 5.43 26.36 -1.93
N GLY A 96 6.43 25.56 -1.52
CA GLY A 96 7.11 25.71 -0.22
C GLY A 96 6.32 25.23 1.00
N VAL A 97 5.18 24.58 0.80
CA VAL A 97 4.38 23.96 1.87
C VAL A 97 4.45 22.45 1.73
N LEU A 98 4.83 21.79 2.82
CA LEU A 98 4.84 20.34 2.99
C LEU A 98 3.52 19.92 3.65
N TYR A 99 2.77 19.03 2.99
CA TYR A 99 1.50 18.49 3.49
C TYR A 99 1.67 17.04 3.94
N VAL A 100 1.22 16.75 5.15
CA VAL A 100 1.45 15.46 5.81
C VAL A 100 0.29 15.05 6.72
N ALA A 101 0.16 13.73 6.96
CA ALA A 101 -0.80 13.17 7.91
C ALA A 101 -0.12 12.79 9.24
N SER A 102 -0.79 13.02 10.37
CA SER A 102 -0.32 12.58 11.69
C SER A 102 -0.71 11.12 11.97
N PRO A 103 -0.18 10.48 13.04
CA PRO A 103 -0.65 9.16 13.51
C PRO A 103 -2.16 9.06 13.78
N THR A 104 -2.82 10.20 14.06
CA THR A 104 -4.27 10.27 14.32
C THR A 104 -5.04 10.90 13.16
N LEU A 105 -4.48 10.87 11.95
CA LEU A 105 -5.11 11.35 10.71
C LEU A 105 -5.35 12.86 10.63
N LYS A 106 -4.68 13.65 11.49
CA LYS A 106 -4.68 15.11 11.34
C LYS A 106 -3.90 15.48 10.10
N LEU A 107 -4.43 16.40 9.32
CA LEU A 107 -3.75 16.94 8.15
C LEU A 107 -2.98 18.19 8.58
N CYS A 108 -1.68 18.20 8.37
CA CYS A 108 -0.81 19.31 8.74
C CYS A 108 -0.19 19.95 7.49
N ALA A 109 -0.20 21.28 7.45
CA ALA A 109 0.61 22.05 6.52
C ALA A 109 1.81 22.64 7.27
N VAL A 110 3.00 22.39 6.74
CA VAL A 110 4.27 22.75 7.36
C VAL A 110 5.09 23.55 6.36
N ASP A 111 5.76 24.59 6.82
CA ASP A 111 6.75 25.29 6.02
C ASP A 111 7.92 24.36 5.67
N ALA A 112 8.15 24.10 4.39
CA ALA A 112 9.06 23.07 3.94
C ALA A 112 10.54 23.42 4.20
N ALA A 113 10.89 24.70 4.38
CA ALA A 113 12.25 25.12 4.67
C ALA A 113 12.59 25.06 6.16
N THR A 114 11.59 25.32 7.03
CA THR A 114 11.80 25.54 8.47
C THR A 114 11.16 24.50 9.39
N GLY A 115 10.21 23.70 8.90
CA GLY A 115 9.46 22.75 9.73
C GLY A 115 8.38 23.42 10.61
N ARG A 116 8.11 24.72 10.42
CA ARG A 116 7.09 25.45 11.19
C ARG A 116 5.68 25.11 10.71
N GLU A 117 4.80 24.73 11.62
CA GLU A 117 3.38 24.50 11.31
C GLU A 117 2.70 25.80 10.83
N LYS A 118 1.99 25.72 9.71
CA LYS A 118 1.17 26.82 9.16
C LYS A 118 -0.28 26.68 9.62
N TRP A 119 -0.83 25.49 9.48
CA TRP A 119 -2.17 25.13 9.95
C TRP A 119 -2.29 23.63 10.17
N LYS A 120 -3.33 23.23 10.90
CA LYS A 120 -3.69 21.83 11.15
C LYS A 120 -5.20 21.65 11.06
N PHE A 121 -5.62 20.64 10.31
CA PHE A 121 -7.00 20.17 10.28
C PHE A 121 -7.13 18.88 11.08
N ASP A 122 -8.03 18.86 12.06
CA ASP A 122 -8.34 17.68 12.87
C ASP A 122 -9.70 17.11 12.46
N PRO A 123 -9.76 15.95 11.79
CA PRO A 123 -11.03 15.38 11.33
C PRO A 123 -11.90 14.88 12.49
N SER A 124 -11.35 14.74 13.71
CA SER A 124 -12.09 14.36 14.90
C SER A 124 -12.63 15.55 15.70
N ASP A 125 -12.16 16.77 15.39
CA ASP A 125 -12.59 17.99 16.08
C ASP A 125 -13.98 18.43 15.56
N PRO A 126 -15.04 18.39 16.40
CA PRO A 126 -16.39 18.77 15.99
C PRO A 126 -16.53 20.24 15.61
N LEU A 127 -15.58 21.11 16.00
CA LEU A 127 -15.58 22.51 15.58
C LEU A 127 -15.12 22.68 14.12
N GLN A 128 -14.24 21.80 13.66
CA GLN A 128 -13.71 21.81 12.30
C GLN A 128 -14.49 20.89 11.37
N ASN A 129 -15.06 19.81 11.90
CA ASN A 129 -15.81 18.79 11.17
C ASN A 129 -17.10 18.42 11.92
N LYS A 130 -18.19 19.13 11.60
CA LYS A 130 -19.49 18.98 12.25
C LYS A 130 -20.27 17.77 11.75
N THR A 131 -20.08 17.41 10.48
CA THR A 131 -20.98 16.49 9.75
C THR A 131 -20.44 15.06 9.74
N TRP A 132 -19.12 14.86 9.77
CA TRP A 132 -18.50 13.57 9.49
C TRP A 132 -17.61 13.06 10.63
N PRO A 133 -18.15 12.66 11.79
CA PRO A 133 -17.36 12.35 12.97
C PRO A 133 -16.38 11.19 12.72
N VAL A 134 -15.07 11.50 12.68
CA VAL A 134 -14.01 10.49 12.57
C VAL A 134 -13.65 9.97 13.95
N ARG A 135 -13.92 8.69 14.19
CA ARG A 135 -13.70 8.02 15.49
C ARG A 135 -12.67 6.89 15.43
N ALA A 136 -12.32 6.44 14.23
CA ALA A 136 -11.37 5.37 14.00
C ALA A 136 -10.11 5.90 13.31
N ASN A 137 -8.95 5.43 13.77
CA ASN A 137 -7.66 5.65 13.12
C ASN A 137 -7.33 4.45 12.23
N HIS A 138 -6.75 4.72 11.07
CA HIS A 138 -6.18 3.73 10.15
C HIS A 138 -4.82 4.22 9.63
N MET A 139 -4.06 3.37 8.95
CA MET A 139 -2.83 3.81 8.30
C MET A 139 -3.13 4.80 7.18
N CYS A 140 -2.28 5.82 7.02
CA CYS A 140 -2.39 6.82 5.96
C CYS A 140 -1.01 7.05 5.34
N ARG A 141 -0.91 6.87 4.01
CA ARG A 141 0.35 7.01 3.25
C ARG A 141 0.57 8.40 2.63
N GLY A 142 -0.35 9.33 2.84
CA GLY A 142 -0.19 10.72 2.43
C GLY A 142 -1.50 11.34 1.96
N VAL A 143 -1.38 12.39 1.15
CA VAL A 143 -2.50 13.17 0.63
C VAL A 143 -2.29 13.49 -0.85
N SER A 144 -3.33 14.01 -1.50
CA SER A 144 -3.29 14.43 -2.90
C SER A 144 -3.65 15.91 -3.01
N TYR A 145 -3.07 16.59 -3.99
CA TYR A 145 -3.32 18.02 -4.24
C TYR A 145 -4.06 18.20 -5.57
N TRP A 146 -5.00 19.15 -5.59
CA TRP A 146 -5.64 19.60 -6.82
C TRP A 146 -5.75 21.12 -6.84
N THR A 147 -5.69 21.68 -8.05
CA THR A 147 -5.89 23.10 -8.30
C THR A 147 -6.62 23.31 -9.62
N ASP A 148 -7.45 24.36 -9.68
CA ASP A 148 -8.01 24.85 -10.95
C ASP A 148 -6.99 25.66 -11.78
N GLY A 149 -5.78 25.85 -11.24
CA GLY A 149 -4.73 26.69 -11.82
C GLY A 149 -4.88 28.18 -11.49
N ALA A 150 -5.89 28.53 -10.69
CA ALA A 150 -6.18 29.89 -10.25
C ALA A 150 -6.28 29.96 -8.72
N ASN A 151 -7.48 30.01 -8.15
CA ASN A 151 -7.71 30.33 -6.74
C ASN A 151 -8.17 29.14 -5.89
N ASP A 152 -8.55 28.03 -6.52
CA ASP A 152 -9.02 26.85 -5.80
C ASP A 152 -7.87 25.88 -5.62
N HIS A 153 -7.47 25.66 -4.36
CA HIS A 153 -6.39 24.78 -4.00
C HIS A 153 -6.85 23.82 -2.92
N ARG A 154 -6.83 22.53 -3.23
CA ARG A 154 -7.42 21.49 -2.40
C ARG A 154 -6.40 20.44 -2.03
N ILE A 155 -6.37 20.09 -0.76
CA ILE A 155 -5.84 18.81 -0.31
C ILE A 155 -7.01 17.84 -0.21
N ILE A 156 -6.90 16.74 -0.93
CA ILE A 156 -7.83 15.62 -0.90
C ILE A 156 -7.18 14.50 -0.10
N TYR A 157 -7.85 14.06 0.97
CA TYR A 157 -7.37 12.93 1.77
C TYR A 157 -8.53 12.22 2.47
N THR A 158 -8.24 11.05 3.02
CA THR A 158 -9.23 10.19 3.67
C THR A 158 -8.96 10.05 5.15
N ALA A 159 -10.02 10.13 5.95
CA ALA A 159 -9.97 9.79 7.37
C ALA A 159 -11.20 8.98 7.77
N GLY A 160 -10.97 7.77 8.27
CA GLY A 160 -12.03 6.76 8.43
C GLY A 160 -12.65 6.39 7.07
N PRO A 161 -13.98 6.26 6.99
CA PRO A 161 -14.68 5.97 5.74
C PRO A 161 -14.90 7.23 4.88
N PHE A 162 -14.43 8.41 5.29
CA PHE A 162 -14.76 9.68 4.64
C PHE A 162 -13.61 10.20 3.78
N LEU A 163 -13.97 10.70 2.60
CA LEU A 163 -13.11 11.48 1.71
C LEU A 163 -13.37 12.97 1.96
N PHE A 164 -12.33 13.73 2.28
CA PHE A 164 -12.42 15.16 2.57
C PHE A 164 -11.73 16.01 1.52
N ALA A 165 -12.26 17.22 1.31
CA ALA A 165 -11.58 18.29 0.60
C ALA A 165 -11.29 19.45 1.57
N VAL A 166 -10.00 19.74 1.76
CA VAL A 166 -9.50 20.80 2.65
C VAL A 166 -8.81 21.87 1.82
N ASN A 167 -9.11 23.14 2.08
CA ASN A 167 -8.42 24.26 1.44
C ASN A 167 -6.92 24.22 1.80
N ALA A 168 -6.06 24.09 0.79
CA ALA A 168 -4.62 23.92 0.99
C ALA A 168 -3.95 25.13 1.66
N LEU A 169 -4.51 26.33 1.51
CA LEU A 169 -3.94 27.55 2.07
C LEU A 169 -4.38 27.78 3.53
N THR A 170 -5.62 27.42 3.87
CA THR A 170 -6.22 27.81 5.16
C THR A 170 -6.48 26.64 6.11
N GLY A 171 -6.43 25.39 5.65
CA GLY A 171 -6.75 24.21 6.45
C GLY A 171 -8.24 24.05 6.79
N LYS A 172 -9.14 24.78 6.12
CA LYS A 172 -10.58 24.69 6.35
C LYS A 172 -11.22 23.72 5.38
N LEU A 173 -12.24 22.97 5.82
CA LEU A 173 -13.06 22.17 4.91
C LEU A 173 -13.70 23.04 3.82
N ILE A 174 -13.75 22.51 2.61
CA ILE A 174 -14.42 23.14 1.47
C ILE A 174 -15.86 22.67 1.49
N SER A 175 -16.75 23.46 2.09
CA SER A 175 -18.15 23.07 2.35
C SER A 175 -18.95 22.70 1.08
N THR A 176 -18.52 23.15 -0.10
CA THR A 176 -19.16 22.84 -1.39
C THR A 176 -18.78 21.47 -1.95
N PHE A 177 -17.82 20.76 -1.36
CA PHE A 177 -17.45 19.42 -1.77
C PHE A 177 -18.28 18.38 -1.00
N GLY A 178 -18.98 17.51 -1.72
CA GLY A 178 -19.87 16.52 -1.13
C GLY A 178 -20.93 17.18 -0.25
N THR A 179 -21.13 16.65 0.96
CA THR A 179 -21.94 17.31 1.99
C THR A 179 -20.99 17.92 3.01
N ASP A 180 -20.99 19.25 3.17
CA ASP A 180 -20.16 19.97 4.14
C ASP A 180 -18.66 19.61 4.12
N GLY A 181 -18.11 19.36 2.92
CA GLY A 181 -16.69 19.08 2.73
C GLY A 181 -16.29 17.61 2.78
N GLY A 182 -17.24 16.67 2.89
CA GLY A 182 -16.97 15.24 2.94
C GLY A 182 -17.90 14.36 2.09
N VAL A 183 -17.41 13.17 1.76
CA VAL A 183 -18.14 12.09 1.07
C VAL A 183 -17.93 10.78 1.83
N ASP A 184 -19.01 10.06 2.16
CA ASP A 184 -18.93 8.73 2.76
C ASP A 184 -18.70 7.66 1.69
N LEU A 185 -17.51 7.06 1.71
CA LEU A 185 -17.08 6.08 0.73
C LEU A 185 -17.79 4.72 0.87
N ARG A 186 -18.58 4.48 1.92
CA ARG A 186 -19.44 3.28 2.00
C ARG A 186 -20.66 3.38 1.11
N THR A 187 -21.06 4.60 0.74
CA THR A 187 -22.18 4.84 -0.17
C THR A 187 -21.76 4.65 -1.64
N GLY A 188 -22.68 4.24 -2.51
CA GLY A 188 -22.41 4.10 -3.95
C GLY A 188 -21.55 2.89 -4.36
N LEU A 189 -21.53 1.84 -3.53
CA LEU A 189 -20.87 0.53 -3.77
C LEU A 189 -21.87 -0.59 -4.10
N ASP A 190 -23.11 -0.24 -4.43
CA ASP A 190 -24.19 -1.17 -4.82
C ASP A 190 -24.50 -2.26 -3.77
N ARG A 191 -24.27 -1.92 -2.50
CA ARG A 191 -24.47 -2.77 -1.33
C ARG A 191 -24.81 -1.89 -0.11
N ASP A 192 -25.26 -2.52 0.97
CA ASP A 192 -25.68 -1.85 2.21
C ASP A 192 -24.49 -1.16 2.93
N PRO A 193 -24.43 0.18 2.98
CA PRO A 193 -23.34 0.92 3.63
C PRO A 193 -23.23 0.64 5.13
N GLY A 194 -24.33 0.26 5.79
CA GLY A 194 -24.37 -0.02 7.23
C GLY A 194 -23.61 -1.29 7.63
N LYS A 195 -23.37 -2.19 6.67
CA LYS A 195 -22.62 -3.44 6.87
C LYS A 195 -21.14 -3.34 6.50
N MET A 196 -20.74 -2.23 5.88
CA MET A 196 -19.39 -2.07 5.34
C MET A 196 -18.42 -1.43 6.32
N SER A 197 -17.14 -1.77 6.12
CA SER A 197 -16.00 -1.08 6.72
C SER A 197 -15.10 -0.61 5.58
N VAL A 198 -14.80 0.69 5.56
CA VAL A 198 -13.92 1.30 4.57
C VAL A 198 -12.82 2.07 5.31
N ALA A 199 -11.57 1.69 5.06
CA ALA A 199 -10.40 2.41 5.56
C ALA A 199 -9.35 2.53 4.45
N LEU A 200 -9.21 3.72 3.86
CA LEU A 200 -8.28 3.95 2.75
C LEU A 200 -6.87 4.23 3.27
N THR A 201 -5.92 3.43 2.83
CA THR A 201 -4.54 3.52 3.33
C THR A 201 -3.64 4.35 2.42
N SER A 202 -3.82 4.28 1.10
CA SER A 202 -3.09 5.10 0.13
C SER A 202 -3.84 6.36 -0.31
N PRO A 203 -3.14 7.43 -0.73
CA PRO A 203 -3.77 8.64 -1.25
C PRO A 203 -4.55 8.35 -2.53
N VAL A 204 -5.58 9.15 -2.78
CA VAL A 204 -6.35 9.08 -4.03
C VAL A 204 -5.48 9.51 -5.21
N LYS A 205 -5.79 9.06 -6.43
CA LYS A 205 -5.16 9.61 -7.63
C LYS A 205 -6.07 10.64 -8.28
N ILE A 206 -5.53 11.75 -8.75
CA ILE A 206 -6.32 12.79 -9.39
C ILE A 206 -5.89 12.86 -10.86
N TYR A 207 -6.87 12.81 -11.75
CA TYR A 207 -6.67 13.05 -13.17
C TYR A 207 -7.66 14.13 -13.62
N LYS A 208 -7.13 15.30 -14.01
CA LYS A 208 -7.93 16.51 -14.27
C LYS A 208 -8.84 16.79 -13.07
N ASN A 209 -10.16 16.73 -13.27
CA ASN A 209 -11.16 16.98 -12.23
C ASN A 209 -11.80 15.70 -11.69
N THR A 210 -11.11 14.56 -11.79
CA THR A 210 -11.59 13.27 -11.31
C THR A 210 -10.65 12.72 -10.24
N ILE A 211 -11.17 12.57 -9.03
CA ILE A 211 -10.58 11.77 -7.96
C ILE A 211 -10.83 10.30 -8.28
N ILE A 212 -9.80 9.48 -8.26
CA ILE A 212 -9.84 8.05 -8.51
C ILE A 212 -9.41 7.35 -7.23
N THR A 213 -10.28 6.49 -6.75
CA THR A 213 -10.06 5.78 -5.48
C THR A 213 -10.76 4.43 -5.47
N GLY A 214 -10.42 3.57 -4.52
CA GLY A 214 -11.12 2.31 -4.29
C GLY A 214 -11.59 2.17 -2.84
N CYS A 215 -11.62 0.94 -2.35
CA CYS A 215 -11.58 0.66 -0.92
C CYS A 215 -10.14 0.36 -0.50
N GLY A 216 -9.77 0.64 0.75
CA GLY A 216 -8.56 0.07 1.35
C GLY A 216 -8.92 -1.22 2.09
N GLN A 217 -8.53 -1.34 3.37
CA GLN A 217 -8.90 -2.49 4.19
C GLN A 217 -10.43 -2.52 4.40
N GLY A 218 -11.08 -3.57 3.90
CA GLY A 218 -12.52 -3.79 3.99
C GLY A 218 -12.84 -5.19 4.50
N GLY A 219 -14.01 -5.35 5.13
CA GLY A 219 -14.50 -6.66 5.57
C GLY A 219 -15.10 -7.48 4.43
N ASP A 220 -15.52 -8.71 4.75
CA ASP A 220 -16.12 -9.69 3.83
C ASP A 220 -17.27 -9.11 2.98
N ASP A 221 -18.02 -8.15 3.50
CA ASP A 221 -19.15 -7.52 2.81
C ASP A 221 -18.77 -6.28 1.97
N THR A 222 -17.52 -5.80 2.05
CA THR A 222 -17.08 -4.55 1.39
C THR A 222 -16.33 -4.83 0.10
N PRO A 223 -16.89 -4.51 -1.08
CA PRO A 223 -16.20 -4.71 -2.34
C PRO A 223 -15.14 -3.63 -2.56
N GLY A 224 -14.04 -4.03 -3.18
CA GLY A 224 -12.88 -3.20 -3.50
C GLY A 224 -13.02 -2.35 -4.76
N HIS A 225 -14.26 -2.08 -5.20
CA HIS A 225 -14.54 -1.43 -6.47
C HIS A 225 -13.83 -0.07 -6.62
N ILE A 226 -13.36 0.21 -7.83
CA ILE A 226 -12.64 1.44 -8.16
C ILE A 226 -13.65 2.45 -8.67
N ARG A 227 -13.59 3.69 -8.19
CA ARG A 227 -14.57 4.74 -8.47
C ARG A 227 -13.90 6.06 -8.83
N GLY A 228 -14.58 6.82 -9.68
CA GLY A 228 -14.25 8.19 -10.02
C GLY A 228 -15.22 9.15 -9.34
N PHE A 229 -14.72 10.21 -8.72
CA PHE A 229 -15.51 11.30 -8.13
C PHE A 229 -15.08 12.63 -8.74
N ASP A 230 -16.02 13.55 -8.92
CA ASP A 230 -15.71 14.91 -9.28
C ASP A 230 -14.95 15.62 -8.15
N VAL A 231 -13.78 16.20 -8.43
CA VAL A 231 -12.95 16.84 -7.39
C VAL A 231 -13.56 18.14 -6.86
N VAL A 232 -14.44 18.79 -7.64
CA VAL A 232 -15.08 20.05 -7.26
C VAL A 232 -16.28 19.79 -6.38
N THR A 233 -17.14 18.86 -6.80
CA THR A 233 -18.46 18.61 -6.18
C THR A 233 -18.52 17.37 -5.28
N GLY A 234 -17.58 16.44 -5.39
CA GLY A 234 -17.61 15.16 -4.67
C GLY A 234 -18.58 14.12 -5.25
N THR A 235 -19.22 14.40 -6.39
CA THR A 235 -20.19 13.48 -7.01
C THR A 235 -19.51 12.29 -7.66
N GLN A 236 -20.01 11.06 -7.43
CA GLN A 236 -19.53 9.86 -8.11
C GLN A 236 -19.85 9.92 -9.62
N LYS A 237 -18.82 9.83 -10.47
CA LYS A 237 -18.89 9.88 -11.94
C LYS A 237 -19.00 8.50 -12.58
N TRP A 238 -18.26 7.53 -12.05
CA TRP A 238 -18.19 6.18 -12.60
C TRP A 238 -17.75 5.17 -11.53
N ILE A 239 -18.01 3.90 -11.80
CA ILE A 239 -17.58 2.75 -11.00
C ILE A 239 -17.06 1.64 -11.92
N PHE A 240 -15.98 0.99 -11.49
CA PHE A 240 -15.43 -0.24 -12.05
C PHE A 240 -15.55 -1.36 -11.00
N HIS A 241 -16.34 -2.38 -11.32
CA HIS A 241 -16.55 -3.53 -10.46
C HIS A 241 -15.35 -4.49 -10.53
N THR A 242 -14.54 -4.48 -9.48
CA THR A 242 -13.45 -5.44 -9.27
C THR A 242 -13.93 -6.86 -8.93
N ILE A 243 -15.17 -6.97 -8.42
CA ILE A 243 -15.93 -8.22 -8.32
C ILE A 243 -17.07 -8.08 -9.33
N PRO A 244 -16.96 -8.73 -10.51
CA PRO A 244 -17.85 -8.45 -11.64
C PRO A 244 -19.30 -8.86 -11.38
N TYR A 245 -20.23 -8.11 -11.94
CA TYR A 245 -21.66 -8.42 -11.98
C TYR A 245 -22.01 -9.29 -13.21
N PRO A 246 -23.20 -9.92 -13.24
CA PRO A 246 -23.65 -10.68 -14.41
C PRO A 246 -23.56 -9.86 -15.71
N GLY A 247 -22.93 -10.44 -16.74
CA GLY A 247 -22.68 -9.78 -18.03
C GLY A 247 -21.36 -9.01 -18.12
N GLU A 248 -20.67 -8.79 -17.00
CA GLU A 248 -19.37 -8.11 -16.98
C GLU A 248 -18.20 -9.08 -17.22
N LYS A 249 -17.09 -8.52 -17.72
CA LYS A 249 -15.86 -9.28 -17.95
C LYS A 249 -15.34 -9.83 -16.62
N GLY A 250 -14.98 -11.11 -16.58
CA GLY A 250 -14.46 -11.79 -15.39
C GLY A 250 -15.52 -12.51 -14.55
N PHE A 251 -16.82 -12.21 -14.72
CA PHE A 251 -17.91 -12.85 -13.96
C PHE A 251 -17.85 -14.39 -14.01
N HIS A 252 -17.65 -14.96 -15.19
CA HIS A 252 -17.57 -16.42 -15.41
C HIS A 252 -16.38 -17.10 -14.72
N THR A 253 -15.44 -16.35 -14.15
CA THR A 253 -14.31 -16.92 -13.40
C THR A 253 -14.64 -17.21 -11.93
N TRP A 254 -15.82 -16.81 -11.48
CA TRP A 254 -16.39 -17.16 -10.18
C TRP A 254 -17.37 -18.31 -10.39
N LYS A 255 -17.18 -19.43 -9.69
CA LYS A 255 -18.12 -20.55 -9.78
C LYS A 255 -19.45 -20.26 -9.09
N ASP A 256 -19.41 -19.45 -8.04
CA ASP A 256 -20.62 -18.96 -7.37
C ASP A 256 -21.16 -17.73 -8.13
N PRO A 257 -22.33 -17.84 -8.79
CA PRO A 257 -22.92 -16.71 -9.53
C PRO A 257 -23.36 -15.57 -8.62
N GLU A 258 -23.47 -15.80 -7.31
CA GLU A 258 -23.88 -14.80 -6.31
C GLU A 258 -22.69 -14.19 -5.56
N ALA A 259 -21.45 -14.52 -5.95
CA ALA A 259 -20.24 -14.01 -5.32
C ALA A 259 -20.19 -12.47 -5.29
N TYR A 260 -20.70 -11.79 -6.31
CA TYR A 260 -20.76 -10.32 -6.38
C TYR A 260 -21.65 -9.67 -5.31
N LYS A 261 -22.53 -10.43 -4.65
CA LYS A 261 -23.35 -9.93 -3.54
C LYS A 261 -22.68 -10.12 -2.17
N THR A 262 -21.81 -11.12 -2.05
CA THR A 262 -21.36 -11.64 -0.76
C THR A 262 -19.85 -11.61 -0.53
N LYS A 263 -19.03 -11.42 -1.59
CA LYS A 263 -17.57 -11.39 -1.47
C LYS A 263 -17.04 -9.98 -1.40
N GLY A 264 -16.01 -9.78 -0.59
CA GLY A 264 -15.39 -8.50 -0.36
C GLY A 264 -13.98 -8.42 -0.93
N SER A 265 -13.28 -7.34 -0.57
CA SER A 265 -11.91 -7.08 -0.99
C SER A 265 -11.78 -6.98 -2.52
N THR A 266 -10.74 -7.54 -3.15
CA THR A 266 -10.29 -7.22 -4.52
C THR A 266 -9.92 -5.75 -4.68
N ASN A 267 -9.44 -5.16 -3.58
CA ASN A 267 -9.32 -3.73 -3.38
C ASN A 267 -7.94 -3.18 -3.81
N PRO A 268 -7.84 -1.92 -4.30
CA PRO A 268 -6.57 -1.30 -4.67
C PRO A 268 -5.92 -0.56 -3.48
N TRP A 269 -5.81 -1.19 -2.31
CA TRP A 269 -5.30 -0.52 -1.09
C TRP A 269 -3.90 0.07 -1.26
N SER A 270 -3.09 -0.47 -2.17
CA SER A 270 -1.75 -0.01 -2.44
C SER A 270 -1.70 1.33 -3.17
N GLY A 271 -2.78 1.71 -3.87
CA GLY A 271 -2.92 2.98 -4.57
C GLY A 271 -2.61 2.87 -6.07
N PHE A 272 -2.45 4.02 -6.72
CA PHE A 272 -2.44 4.11 -8.19
C PHE A 272 -1.22 4.85 -8.74
N SER A 273 -0.83 4.50 -9.97
CA SER A 273 0.00 5.35 -10.85
C SER A 273 -0.79 5.78 -12.07
N LEU A 274 -0.34 6.85 -12.75
CA LEU A 274 -1.10 7.51 -13.80
C LEU A 274 -0.20 7.89 -14.98
N ASP A 275 -0.58 7.42 -16.18
CA ASP A 275 -0.10 7.99 -17.44
C ASP A 275 -1.01 9.17 -17.79
N GLU A 276 -0.66 10.34 -17.28
CA GLU A 276 -1.48 11.55 -17.40
C GLU A 276 -1.73 11.93 -18.86
N LYS A 277 -0.69 11.79 -19.71
CA LYS A 277 -0.79 12.11 -21.14
C LYS A 277 -1.87 11.29 -21.83
N ARG A 278 -2.01 10.02 -21.45
CA ARG A 278 -2.97 9.09 -22.07
C ARG A 278 -4.27 8.96 -21.29
N GLY A 279 -4.34 9.50 -20.07
CA GLY A 279 -5.49 9.35 -19.19
C GLY A 279 -5.72 7.90 -18.76
N ILE A 280 -4.64 7.15 -18.48
CA ILE A 280 -4.72 5.75 -18.04
C ILE A 280 -4.21 5.63 -16.61
N VAL A 281 -5.05 5.13 -15.73
CA VAL A 281 -4.69 4.83 -14.34
C VAL A 281 -4.36 3.34 -14.20
N PHE A 282 -3.33 3.03 -13.42
CA PHE A 282 -2.85 1.68 -13.17
C PHE A 282 -2.87 1.36 -11.68
N THR A 283 -3.23 0.13 -11.34
CA THR A 283 -3.23 -0.36 -9.96
C THR A 283 -3.03 -1.87 -9.90
N GLY A 284 -2.54 -2.35 -8.76
CA GLY A 284 -2.70 -3.74 -8.34
C GLY A 284 -3.95 -3.91 -7.46
N THR A 285 -4.54 -5.11 -7.43
CA THR A 285 -5.66 -5.43 -6.55
C THR A 285 -5.31 -6.50 -5.50
N GLY A 286 -6.04 -6.42 -4.39
CA GLY A 286 -6.18 -7.43 -3.33
C GLY A 286 -6.64 -8.78 -3.85
N ASN A 287 -6.41 -9.84 -3.07
CA ASN A 287 -7.17 -11.07 -3.23
C ASN A 287 -8.64 -10.87 -2.78
N PRO A 288 -9.57 -11.72 -3.23
CA PRO A 288 -10.91 -11.72 -2.67
C PRO A 288 -10.95 -12.33 -1.27
N THR A 289 -11.89 -11.88 -0.45
CA THR A 289 -12.12 -12.45 0.88
C THR A 289 -12.76 -13.84 0.78
N ASN A 290 -12.40 -14.83 1.61
CA ASN A 290 -11.40 -14.85 2.70
C ASN A 290 -9.96 -15.02 2.17
N ASP A 291 -8.94 -14.51 2.84
CA ASP A 291 -7.55 -14.49 2.35
C ASP A 291 -6.85 -15.85 2.33
N PHE A 292 -7.22 -16.77 3.24
CA PHE A 292 -6.49 -18.02 3.47
C PHE A 292 -7.29 -19.29 3.15
N TYR A 293 -8.58 -19.14 2.84
CA TYR A 293 -9.46 -20.22 2.43
C TYR A 293 -10.44 -19.74 1.34
N GLY A 294 -10.44 -20.42 0.20
CA GLY A 294 -11.16 -20.10 -1.01
C GLY A 294 -12.41 -20.95 -1.27
N GLY A 295 -12.77 -21.88 -0.38
CA GLY A 295 -13.90 -22.81 -0.59
C GLY A 295 -15.25 -22.12 -0.85
N GLY A 296 -15.47 -20.92 -0.32
CA GLY A 296 -16.65 -20.10 -0.59
C GLY A 296 -16.56 -19.23 -1.85
N ARG A 297 -15.44 -19.22 -2.57
CA ARG A 297 -15.13 -18.35 -3.72
C ARG A 297 -14.34 -19.07 -4.81
N LEU A 298 -14.78 -20.29 -5.15
CA LEU A 298 -14.10 -21.15 -6.11
C LEU A 298 -13.99 -20.51 -7.50
N GLY A 299 -12.92 -20.85 -8.20
CA GLY A 299 -12.56 -20.29 -9.51
C GLY A 299 -11.46 -19.24 -9.40
N ASN A 300 -10.96 -18.75 -10.54
CA ASN A 300 -9.83 -17.82 -10.56
C ASN A 300 -10.16 -16.46 -9.92
N GLY A 301 -11.44 -16.09 -9.84
CA GLY A 301 -11.89 -14.94 -9.07
C GLY A 301 -11.41 -13.59 -9.61
N LEU A 302 -11.49 -13.36 -10.93
CA LEU A 302 -11.15 -12.06 -11.52
C LEU A 302 -12.10 -10.97 -10.98
N PHE A 303 -11.63 -9.82 -10.54
CA PHE A 303 -10.29 -9.23 -10.72
C PHE A 303 -9.43 -9.22 -9.44
N GLY A 304 -9.43 -10.30 -8.66
CA GLY A 304 -8.49 -10.49 -7.55
C GLY A 304 -7.05 -10.71 -8.01
N ASN A 305 -6.07 -10.18 -7.27
CA ASN A 305 -4.63 -10.27 -7.55
C ASN A 305 -4.28 -9.85 -8.99
N CYS A 306 -4.89 -8.77 -9.48
CA CYS A 306 -4.74 -8.30 -10.85
C CYS A 306 -3.99 -6.97 -10.93
N ILE A 307 -3.13 -6.86 -11.94
CA ILE A 307 -2.67 -5.58 -12.46
C ILE A 307 -3.74 -5.09 -13.43
N LEU A 308 -4.25 -3.88 -13.22
CA LEU A 308 -5.30 -3.28 -14.01
C LEU A 308 -4.81 -2.01 -14.70
N ALA A 309 -5.27 -1.80 -15.94
CA ALA A 309 -5.23 -0.52 -16.63
C ALA A 309 -6.65 -0.06 -16.93
N ILE A 310 -7.00 1.13 -16.47
CA ILE A 310 -8.36 1.67 -16.53
C ILE A 310 -8.30 3.07 -17.15
N ASP A 311 -9.27 3.39 -18.00
CA ASP A 311 -9.46 4.74 -18.50
C ASP A 311 -9.89 5.67 -17.34
N ALA A 312 -9.07 6.68 -17.05
CA ALA A 312 -9.25 7.55 -15.90
C ALA A 312 -10.50 8.46 -15.99
N ASN A 313 -11.02 8.71 -17.20
CA ASN A 313 -12.22 9.54 -17.39
C ASN A 313 -13.50 8.74 -17.19
N THR A 314 -13.51 7.47 -17.61
CA THR A 314 -14.73 6.67 -17.78
C THR A 314 -14.82 5.45 -16.87
N GLY A 315 -13.72 5.04 -16.23
CA GLY A 315 -13.67 3.81 -15.43
C GLY A 315 -13.65 2.52 -16.25
N LYS A 316 -13.57 2.61 -17.59
CA LYS A 316 -13.56 1.41 -18.44
C LYS A 316 -12.24 0.68 -18.35
N LEU A 317 -12.31 -0.64 -18.18
CA LEU A 317 -11.13 -1.51 -18.22
C LEU A 317 -10.51 -1.51 -19.63
N ILE A 318 -9.20 -1.26 -19.70
CA ILE A 318 -8.41 -1.37 -20.93
C ILE A 318 -7.86 -2.79 -21.03
N TRP A 319 -7.12 -3.23 -20.02
CA TRP A 319 -6.57 -4.58 -19.91
C TRP A 319 -6.36 -4.97 -18.44
N HIS A 320 -6.23 -6.27 -18.18
CA HIS A 320 -5.83 -6.81 -16.88
C HIS A 320 -4.79 -7.92 -17.06
N PHE A 321 -4.01 -8.18 -16.00
CA PHE A 321 -3.14 -9.35 -15.88
C PHE A 321 -3.23 -9.89 -14.44
N GLN A 322 -3.64 -11.14 -14.26
CA GLN A 322 -3.74 -11.76 -12.94
C GLN A 322 -2.40 -12.37 -12.52
N THR A 323 -1.84 -11.96 -11.39
CA THR A 323 -0.53 -12.44 -10.90
C THR A 323 -0.63 -13.69 -10.04
N VAL A 324 -1.80 -13.96 -9.45
CA VAL A 324 -2.09 -15.20 -8.70
C VAL A 324 -3.51 -15.65 -9.03
N HIS A 325 -3.64 -16.86 -9.54
CA HIS A 325 -4.93 -17.50 -9.79
C HIS A 325 -5.44 -18.14 -8.51
N HIS A 326 -6.68 -17.80 -8.10
CA HIS A 326 -7.30 -18.35 -6.89
C HIS A 326 -6.37 -18.26 -5.66
N ASP A 327 -5.98 -17.04 -5.29
CA ASP A 327 -5.07 -16.82 -4.17
C ASP A 327 -5.68 -17.33 -2.85
N VAL A 328 -4.91 -18.04 -2.03
CA VAL A 328 -5.23 -18.48 -0.66
C VAL A 328 -4.03 -18.29 0.28
N TRP A 329 -3.12 -17.39 -0.09
CA TRP A 329 -1.84 -17.17 0.58
C TRP A 329 -1.61 -15.72 0.98
N ASP A 330 -2.59 -14.83 0.80
CA ASP A 330 -2.47 -13.38 1.02
C ASP A 330 -1.31 -12.78 0.18
N MET A 331 -1.26 -13.15 -1.11
CA MET A 331 -0.26 -12.73 -2.09
C MET A 331 -0.80 -11.62 -3.01
N ASP A 332 -1.53 -10.67 -2.43
CA ASP A 332 -1.98 -9.49 -3.15
C ASP A 332 -0.84 -8.57 -3.60
N ILE A 333 -1.20 -7.55 -4.39
CA ILE A 333 -0.26 -6.60 -4.96
C ILE A 333 -0.12 -5.40 -4.03
N SER A 334 1.01 -5.38 -3.31
CA SER A 334 1.27 -4.46 -2.21
C SER A 334 1.61 -3.02 -2.60
N SER A 335 1.93 -2.72 -3.86
CA SER A 335 2.36 -1.37 -4.30
C SER A 335 1.75 -0.97 -5.65
N PRO A 336 1.57 0.33 -5.95
CA PRO A 336 1.21 0.76 -7.30
C PRO A 336 2.37 0.48 -8.26
N PRO A 337 2.09 0.09 -9.52
CA PRO A 337 3.14 -0.13 -10.50
C PRO A 337 3.88 1.17 -10.81
N VAL A 338 5.16 1.06 -11.16
CA VAL A 338 5.94 2.21 -11.64
C VAL A 338 5.91 2.28 -13.16
N LEU A 339 5.77 3.49 -13.71
CA LEU A 339 5.64 3.70 -15.15
C LEU A 339 6.99 4.11 -15.75
N VAL A 340 7.52 3.30 -16.66
CA VAL A 340 8.87 3.47 -17.23
C VAL A 340 8.86 3.42 -18.76
N THR A 341 9.93 3.88 -19.39
CA THR A 341 10.17 3.71 -20.83
C THR A 341 11.50 2.97 -21.04
N LEU A 342 11.42 1.74 -21.52
CA LEU A 342 12.56 0.84 -21.68
C LEU A 342 13.17 0.93 -23.08
N ASN A 343 14.45 0.59 -23.20
CA ASN A 343 15.14 0.41 -24.48
C ASN A 343 15.28 -1.09 -24.78
N ARG A 344 14.54 -1.58 -25.78
CA ARG A 344 14.50 -3.01 -26.14
C ARG A 344 14.80 -3.16 -27.63
N GLY A 345 15.97 -3.73 -27.97
CA GLY A 345 16.37 -3.94 -29.36
C GLY A 345 16.37 -2.66 -30.20
N GLY A 346 16.83 -1.55 -29.62
CA GLY A 346 16.81 -0.22 -30.26
C GLY A 346 15.45 0.49 -30.25
N LYS A 347 14.37 -0.15 -29.79
CA LYS A 347 13.03 0.45 -29.70
C LYS A 347 12.69 0.91 -28.29
N LYS A 348 11.96 2.02 -28.20
CA LYS A 348 11.36 2.50 -26.95
C LYS A 348 10.08 1.73 -26.66
N VAL A 349 9.93 1.21 -25.45
CA VAL A 349 8.74 0.49 -24.99
C VAL A 349 8.24 1.16 -23.72
N ASP A 350 7.04 1.73 -23.75
CA ASP A 350 6.38 2.24 -22.55
C ASP A 350 5.83 1.05 -21.76
N ALA A 351 6.38 0.84 -20.57
CA ALA A 351 6.06 -0.31 -19.73
C ALA A 351 5.58 0.13 -18.35
N ILE A 352 4.94 -0.82 -17.68
CA ILE A 352 4.72 -0.81 -16.24
C ILE A 352 5.63 -1.86 -15.61
N VAL A 353 6.13 -1.59 -14.42
CA VAL A 353 6.83 -2.59 -13.59
C VAL A 353 6.08 -2.74 -12.28
N GLN A 354 5.52 -3.93 -12.06
CA GLN A 354 4.80 -4.27 -10.85
C GLN A 354 5.66 -5.13 -9.94
N SER A 355 6.02 -4.60 -8.77
CA SER A 355 6.53 -5.40 -7.66
C SER A 355 5.40 -6.07 -6.91
N THR A 356 5.67 -7.25 -6.34
CA THR A 356 4.65 -8.08 -5.73
C THR A 356 5.12 -8.68 -4.41
N LYS A 357 4.16 -9.11 -3.57
CA LYS A 357 4.44 -9.86 -2.35
C LYS A 357 5.23 -11.15 -2.62
N MET A 358 5.05 -11.81 -3.76
CA MET A 358 5.84 -13.01 -4.12
C MET A 358 7.33 -12.73 -4.34
N GLY A 359 7.71 -11.46 -4.50
CA GLY A 359 9.06 -11.06 -4.87
C GLY A 359 9.36 -11.21 -6.36
N PHE A 360 8.33 -11.23 -7.19
CA PHE A 360 8.44 -11.10 -8.64
C PHE A 360 8.30 -9.66 -9.09
N LEU A 361 8.94 -9.35 -10.24
CA LEU A 361 8.68 -8.15 -11.02
C LEU A 361 7.97 -8.54 -12.32
N PHE A 362 6.74 -8.07 -12.48
CA PHE A 362 6.00 -8.21 -13.74
C PHE A 362 6.23 -6.96 -14.58
N VAL A 363 6.80 -7.12 -15.78
CA VAL A 363 7.05 -6.02 -16.72
C VAL A 363 6.14 -6.18 -17.92
N LEU A 364 5.14 -5.31 -18.02
CA LEU A 364 4.10 -5.38 -19.04
C LEU A 364 4.13 -4.10 -19.89
N ASP A 365 3.81 -4.24 -21.18
CA ASP A 365 3.54 -3.09 -22.05
C ASP A 365 2.35 -2.30 -21.49
N ARG A 366 2.54 -0.99 -21.37
CA ARG A 366 1.60 -0.10 -20.68
C ARG A 366 0.23 -0.03 -21.34
N LEU A 367 0.17 -0.21 -22.66
CA LEU A 367 -1.07 -0.03 -23.44
C LEU A 367 -1.82 -1.34 -23.65
N THR A 368 -1.11 -2.46 -23.67
CA THR A 368 -1.68 -3.74 -24.08
C THR A 368 -1.70 -4.78 -22.96
N GLY A 369 -0.94 -4.57 -21.87
CA GLY A 369 -0.77 -5.55 -20.79
C GLY A 369 0.06 -6.76 -21.20
N LYS A 370 0.61 -6.78 -22.43
CA LYS A 370 1.43 -7.90 -22.92
C LYS A 370 2.78 -7.92 -22.20
N PRO A 371 3.30 -9.10 -21.83
CA PRO A 371 4.60 -9.19 -21.19
C PRO A 371 5.75 -8.66 -22.06
N VAL A 372 6.61 -7.83 -21.48
CA VAL A 372 7.87 -7.38 -22.11
C VAL A 372 8.95 -8.46 -22.02
N PHE A 373 8.90 -9.25 -20.94
CA PHE A 373 9.70 -10.45 -20.75
C PHE A 373 8.77 -11.68 -20.71
N PRO A 374 9.23 -12.87 -21.12
CA PRO A 374 8.40 -14.07 -21.06
C PRO A 374 7.91 -14.39 -19.64
N ILE A 375 6.65 -14.80 -19.56
CA ILE A 375 5.98 -15.27 -18.34
C ILE A 375 5.43 -16.66 -18.65
N ASP A 376 5.81 -17.65 -17.85
CA ASP A 376 5.39 -19.03 -18.03
C ASP A 376 4.22 -19.34 -17.09
N GLU A 377 3.16 -19.93 -17.62
CA GLU A 377 2.20 -20.66 -16.79
C GLU A 377 2.81 -22.00 -16.38
N LYS A 378 3.03 -22.19 -15.08
CA LYS A 378 3.65 -23.42 -14.54
C LYS A 378 2.69 -24.18 -13.65
N PRO A 379 2.65 -25.52 -13.74
CA PRO A 379 1.96 -26.34 -12.75
C PRO A 379 2.46 -26.09 -11.33
N VAL A 380 1.53 -25.99 -10.38
CA VAL A 380 1.83 -25.83 -8.96
C VAL A 380 1.20 -26.96 -8.14
N LYS A 381 1.59 -27.06 -6.87
CA LYS A 381 1.03 -28.08 -5.96
C LYS A 381 -0.39 -27.70 -5.59
N THR A 382 -1.34 -28.58 -5.91
CA THR A 382 -2.74 -28.46 -5.49
C THR A 382 -3.18 -29.56 -4.53
N ASN A 383 -2.39 -30.64 -4.43
CA ASN A 383 -2.71 -31.79 -3.61
C ASN A 383 -2.58 -31.51 -2.10
N GLY A 384 -3.51 -32.08 -1.33
CA GLY A 384 -3.57 -31.92 0.13
C GLY A 384 -4.09 -30.55 0.59
N ALA A 385 -4.77 -29.81 -0.29
CA ALA A 385 -5.63 -28.70 0.14
C ALA A 385 -6.72 -29.23 1.08
N VAL A 386 -7.18 -28.37 1.99
CA VAL A 386 -8.24 -28.72 2.96
C VAL A 386 -9.58 -28.97 2.26
N ALA A 387 -10.53 -29.61 2.96
CA ALA A 387 -11.81 -29.97 2.38
C ALA A 387 -12.59 -28.73 1.86
N GLY A 388 -13.23 -28.87 0.70
CA GLY A 388 -13.96 -27.78 0.04
C GLY A 388 -13.08 -26.81 -0.76
N GLU A 389 -11.75 -26.91 -0.67
CA GLU A 389 -10.82 -26.07 -1.43
C GLU A 389 -10.52 -26.66 -2.82
N ILE A 390 -10.51 -25.82 -3.86
CA ILE A 390 -10.10 -26.20 -5.22
C ILE A 390 -9.16 -25.12 -5.78
N LEU A 391 -7.87 -25.36 -5.62
CA LEU A 391 -6.80 -24.47 -6.09
C LEU A 391 -6.64 -24.49 -7.61
N SER A 392 -6.14 -23.38 -8.16
CA SER A 392 -5.73 -23.30 -9.56
C SER A 392 -4.56 -24.28 -9.85
N PRO A 393 -4.60 -25.04 -10.96
CA PRO A 393 -3.53 -25.99 -11.30
C PRO A 393 -2.23 -25.32 -11.75
N THR A 394 -2.30 -24.08 -12.25
CA THR A 394 -1.13 -23.32 -12.71
C THR A 394 -1.07 -21.93 -12.08
N GLN A 395 0.12 -21.33 -12.13
CA GLN A 395 0.38 -19.94 -11.75
C GLN A 395 1.36 -19.31 -12.75
N PRO A 396 1.32 -17.97 -12.93
CA PRO A 396 2.27 -17.25 -13.77
C PRO A 396 3.62 -17.07 -13.07
N PHE A 397 4.71 -17.33 -13.80
CA PHE A 397 6.08 -17.13 -13.34
C PHE A 397 6.87 -16.29 -14.35
N PRO A 398 7.18 -15.01 -14.06
CA PRO A 398 8.04 -14.21 -14.93
C PRO A 398 9.46 -14.79 -14.94
N ARG A 399 10.06 -14.90 -16.13
CA ARG A 399 11.45 -15.36 -16.27
C ARG A 399 12.45 -14.28 -15.89
N PHE A 400 12.12 -13.04 -16.23
CA PHE A 400 12.96 -11.87 -16.02
C PHE A 400 12.11 -10.65 -15.63
N PRO A 401 12.63 -9.78 -14.74
CA PRO A 401 13.77 -10.03 -13.85
C PRO A 401 13.59 -11.30 -12.98
N LYS A 402 14.69 -11.93 -12.56
CA LYS A 402 14.61 -13.07 -11.62
C LYS A 402 13.96 -12.59 -10.30
N PRO A 403 13.26 -13.46 -9.56
CA PRO A 403 12.70 -13.08 -8.26
C PRO A 403 13.76 -12.52 -7.31
N PHE A 404 13.38 -11.47 -6.57
CA PHE A 404 14.26 -10.75 -5.66
C PHE A 404 14.25 -11.29 -4.23
N VAL A 405 13.45 -12.32 -3.96
CA VAL A 405 13.41 -13.07 -2.70
C VAL A 405 13.48 -14.57 -2.95
N ARG A 406 13.94 -15.34 -1.96
CA ARG A 406 13.86 -16.81 -1.98
C ARG A 406 12.41 -17.27 -2.14
N GLN A 407 12.21 -18.32 -2.94
CA GLN A 407 10.89 -18.85 -3.31
C GLN A 407 10.55 -20.18 -2.63
N VAL A 408 11.49 -20.74 -1.87
CA VAL A 408 11.35 -22.02 -1.17
C VAL A 408 12.24 -22.02 0.08
N LEU A 409 11.73 -22.57 1.18
CA LEU A 409 12.51 -22.86 2.38
C LEU A 409 12.83 -24.36 2.40
N THR A 410 14.12 -24.69 2.44
CA THR A 410 14.59 -26.05 2.70
C THR A 410 15.28 -26.14 4.07
N GLU A 411 15.52 -27.35 4.56
CA GLU A 411 16.26 -27.54 5.83
C GLU A 411 17.66 -26.88 5.80
N LYS A 412 18.29 -26.83 4.61
CA LYS A 412 19.61 -26.20 4.43
C LYS A 412 19.58 -24.69 4.67
N ASP A 413 18.40 -24.09 4.53
CA ASP A 413 18.16 -22.67 4.71
C ASP A 413 17.78 -22.32 6.15
N LEU A 414 17.77 -23.29 7.09
CA LEU A 414 17.49 -22.98 8.50
C LEU A 414 18.65 -22.18 9.14
N ASN A 415 18.27 -21.29 10.05
CA ASN A 415 19.18 -20.35 10.70
C ASN A 415 20.16 -21.09 11.63
N ARG A 416 21.45 -20.99 11.33
CA ARG A 416 22.55 -21.57 12.12
C ARG A 416 23.27 -20.57 13.03
N LEU A 417 22.82 -19.32 13.09
CA LEU A 417 23.39 -18.28 13.95
C LEU A 417 22.88 -18.34 15.40
N VAL A 418 22.27 -19.46 15.78
CA VAL A 418 21.62 -19.67 17.08
C VAL A 418 22.23 -20.89 17.78
N PRO A 419 22.10 -21.01 19.11
CA PRO A 419 22.53 -22.20 19.85
C PRO A 419 21.91 -23.49 19.29
N ASP A 420 22.61 -24.62 19.47
CA ASP A 420 22.16 -25.93 18.96
C ASP A 420 20.74 -26.29 19.42
N SER A 421 20.39 -25.97 20.67
CA SER A 421 19.05 -26.24 21.21
C SER A 421 17.94 -25.49 20.47
N SER A 422 18.22 -24.28 19.99
CA SER A 422 17.31 -23.47 19.17
C SER A 422 17.29 -23.94 17.71
N TYR A 423 18.44 -24.36 17.17
CA TYR A 423 18.51 -24.97 15.83
C TYR A 423 17.71 -26.28 15.75
N GLN A 424 17.87 -27.18 16.73
CA GLN A 424 17.12 -28.43 16.77
C GLN A 424 15.61 -28.20 16.97
N ASP A 425 15.22 -27.13 17.68
CA ASP A 425 13.82 -26.72 17.80
C ASP A 425 13.22 -26.31 16.45
N ILE A 426 13.84 -25.37 15.74
CA ILE A 426 13.34 -24.93 14.43
C ILE A 426 13.37 -26.07 13.41
N LYS A 427 14.39 -26.94 13.44
CA LYS A 427 14.45 -28.11 12.55
C LYS A 427 13.28 -29.06 12.79
N ARG A 428 12.99 -29.38 14.06
CA ARG A 428 11.84 -30.24 14.42
C ARG A 428 10.51 -29.65 13.96
N ARG A 429 10.29 -28.35 14.19
CA ARG A 429 9.07 -27.65 13.76
C ARG A 429 8.95 -27.60 12.24
N PHE A 430 10.04 -27.29 11.54
CA PHE A 430 10.08 -27.30 10.07
C PHE A 430 9.63 -28.65 9.49
N HIS A 431 10.10 -29.77 10.03
CA HIS A 431 9.67 -31.10 9.57
C HIS A 431 8.20 -31.44 9.84
N SER A 432 7.52 -30.72 10.74
CA SER A 432 6.08 -30.89 10.97
C SER A 432 5.21 -30.14 9.95
N TYR A 433 5.77 -29.13 9.28
CA TYR A 433 5.06 -28.27 8.32
C TYR A 433 5.17 -28.78 6.88
N ARG A 434 4.30 -28.29 6.00
CA ARG A 434 4.49 -28.39 4.54
C ARG A 434 5.43 -27.27 4.08
N SER A 435 6.38 -27.57 3.18
CA SER A 435 7.30 -26.58 2.60
C SER A 435 7.74 -27.01 1.20
N GLU A 436 6.80 -26.97 0.25
CA GLU A 436 6.97 -27.52 -1.11
C GLU A 436 7.13 -26.42 -2.18
N GLY A 437 7.28 -25.16 -1.75
CA GLY A 437 7.38 -23.96 -2.58
C GLY A 437 6.33 -22.89 -2.24
N ILE A 438 6.41 -21.74 -2.89
CA ILE A 438 5.57 -20.56 -2.62
C ILE A 438 4.05 -20.84 -2.69
N TYR A 439 3.61 -21.71 -3.61
CA TYR A 439 2.20 -22.10 -3.77
C TYR A 439 1.86 -23.43 -3.09
N THR A 440 2.52 -23.75 -1.98
CA THR A 440 2.16 -24.95 -1.19
C THR A 440 0.76 -24.76 -0.61
N PRO A 441 -0.18 -25.71 -0.75
CA PRO A 441 -1.54 -25.54 -0.23
C PRO A 441 -1.56 -25.26 1.29
N PRO A 442 -2.38 -24.31 1.77
CA PRO A 442 -2.67 -24.17 3.20
C PRO A 442 -3.20 -25.48 3.78
N SER A 443 -2.84 -25.80 5.04
CA SER A 443 -3.14 -27.11 5.64
C SER A 443 -3.35 -27.06 7.15
N GLU A 444 -3.98 -28.10 7.70
CA GLU A 444 -4.24 -28.21 9.15
C GLU A 444 -2.99 -28.44 10.00
N ARG A 445 -1.91 -28.97 9.41
CA ARG A 445 -0.63 -29.18 10.10
C ARG A 445 0.31 -27.95 10.03
N GLY A 446 -0.04 -26.95 9.24
CA GLY A 446 0.80 -25.78 8.97
C GLY A 446 1.58 -25.89 7.66
N THR A 447 1.64 -24.78 6.94
CA THR A 447 2.34 -24.60 5.67
C THR A 447 3.29 -23.42 5.77
N VAL A 448 4.55 -23.62 5.39
CA VAL A 448 5.55 -22.55 5.33
C VAL A 448 5.21 -21.61 4.17
N ILE A 449 5.11 -20.33 4.48
CA ILE A 449 4.91 -19.24 3.53
C ILE A 449 6.21 -18.45 3.42
N LEU A 450 6.79 -18.41 2.22
CA LEU A 450 8.02 -17.68 1.90
C LEU A 450 7.92 -17.03 0.51
N PRO A 451 8.05 -15.70 0.41
CA PRO A 451 8.08 -14.76 1.54
C PRO A 451 6.76 -14.78 2.32
N GLY A 452 6.78 -14.33 3.57
CA GLY A 452 5.63 -14.27 4.48
C GLY A 452 4.40 -13.50 3.97
N TYR A 453 3.38 -13.35 4.81
CA TYR A 453 2.15 -12.60 4.47
C TYR A 453 2.41 -11.12 4.15
N ASP A 454 3.37 -10.52 4.85
CA ASP A 454 3.87 -9.17 4.55
C ASP A 454 4.65 -9.13 3.21
N GLY A 455 4.96 -10.29 2.62
CA GLY A 455 5.55 -10.40 1.30
C GLY A 455 7.02 -10.00 1.24
N GLY A 456 7.60 -10.24 0.07
CA GLY A 456 8.94 -9.82 -0.32
C GLY A 456 8.96 -8.36 -0.69
N GLY A 457 8.14 -7.94 -1.66
CA GLY A 457 7.93 -6.53 -1.99
C GLY A 457 6.77 -5.95 -1.17
N GLU A 458 6.98 -4.77 -0.62
CA GLU A 458 6.03 -4.10 0.29
C GLU A 458 5.49 -2.77 -0.24
N TRP A 459 4.60 -2.13 0.51
CA TRP A 459 3.83 -0.94 0.06
C TRP A 459 4.62 0.26 -0.42
N GLY A 460 5.87 0.41 0.01
CA GLY A 460 6.75 1.45 -0.50
C GLY A 460 7.10 1.28 -1.98
N GLY A 461 7.02 0.05 -2.52
CA GLY A 461 7.37 -0.24 -3.91
C GLY A 461 8.81 0.16 -4.29
N PRO A 462 9.16 0.02 -5.57
CA PRO A 462 10.51 0.31 -6.05
C PRO A 462 10.67 1.79 -6.40
N ALA A 463 11.93 2.21 -6.51
CA ALA A 463 12.33 3.45 -7.17
C ALA A 463 13.08 3.14 -8.48
N VAL A 464 12.98 4.00 -9.49
CA VAL A 464 13.62 3.80 -10.79
C VAL A 464 14.35 5.06 -11.20
N ASP A 465 15.62 4.92 -11.60
CA ASP A 465 16.34 6.00 -12.26
C ASP A 465 16.01 5.99 -13.77
N PRO A 466 15.23 6.96 -14.29
CA PRO A 466 14.76 6.95 -15.68
C PRO A 466 15.91 7.22 -16.68
N ARG A 467 17.08 7.68 -16.22
CA ARG A 467 18.25 7.91 -17.10
C ARG A 467 19.00 6.62 -17.37
N THR A 468 19.01 5.70 -16.42
CA THR A 468 19.74 4.42 -16.50
C THR A 468 18.84 3.21 -16.62
N ASN A 469 17.52 3.36 -16.41
CA ASN A 469 16.54 2.27 -16.29
C ASN A 469 16.94 1.22 -15.23
N ILE A 470 17.63 1.65 -14.18
CA ILE A 470 17.90 0.81 -13.02
C ILE A 470 16.78 0.98 -12.00
N LEU A 471 16.17 -0.14 -11.63
CA LEU A 471 15.19 -0.27 -10.58
C LEU A 471 15.87 -0.64 -9.26
N TYR A 472 15.44 -0.02 -8.18
CA TYR A 472 15.89 -0.24 -6.81
C TYR A 472 14.73 -0.74 -5.96
N VAL A 473 14.87 -1.91 -5.35
CA VAL A 473 13.80 -2.54 -4.56
C VAL A 473 14.37 -3.15 -3.28
N ASN A 474 13.79 -2.78 -2.14
CA ASN A 474 14.01 -3.45 -0.87
C ASN A 474 13.05 -4.63 -0.71
N ALA A 475 13.44 -5.62 0.08
CA ALA A 475 12.64 -6.81 0.26
C ALA A 475 12.81 -7.51 1.60
N ASN A 476 11.75 -8.18 2.07
CA ASN A 476 11.78 -9.10 3.19
C ASN A 476 12.05 -10.54 2.75
N GLU A 477 12.89 -11.24 3.49
CA GLU A 477 13.15 -12.67 3.32
C GLU A 477 12.79 -13.40 4.61
N MET A 478 11.49 -13.32 4.95
CA MET A 478 10.92 -13.81 6.20
C MET A 478 10.01 -15.01 5.96
N THR A 479 10.10 -16.01 6.82
CA THR A 479 9.26 -17.22 6.79
C THR A 479 8.15 -17.15 7.83
N TRP A 480 6.96 -17.55 7.42
CA TRP A 480 5.77 -17.59 8.26
C TRP A 480 5.11 -18.96 8.14
N VAL A 481 4.19 -19.28 9.06
CA VAL A 481 3.46 -20.55 9.05
C VAL A 481 1.97 -20.26 8.98
N LEU A 482 1.35 -20.74 7.90
CA LEU A 482 -0.11 -20.72 7.70
C LEU A 482 -0.68 -22.06 8.12
N GLN A 483 -1.41 -22.05 9.23
CA GLN A 483 -2.14 -23.21 9.71
C GLN A 483 -3.62 -22.92 9.67
N LEU A 484 -4.39 -23.85 9.11
CA LEU A 484 -5.84 -23.79 9.09
C LEU A 484 -6.43 -24.65 10.21
N VAL A 485 -7.54 -24.21 10.77
CA VAL A 485 -8.36 -25.00 11.69
C VAL A 485 -9.78 -25.04 11.17
N LYS A 486 -10.39 -26.21 11.21
CA LYS A 486 -11.78 -26.37 10.80
C LYS A 486 -12.68 -25.59 11.76
N ALA A 487 -13.55 -24.74 11.20
CA ALA A 487 -14.56 -24.02 11.97
C ALA A 487 -15.48 -25.02 12.66
N LYS A 488 -15.76 -24.81 13.96
CA LYS A 488 -16.75 -25.61 14.68
C LYS A 488 -18.14 -25.23 14.18
N GLN A 489 -18.90 -26.20 13.70
CA GLN A 489 -20.31 -26.00 13.43
C GLN A 489 -21.03 -25.83 14.78
N SER A 490 -21.71 -24.69 14.97
CA SER A 490 -22.61 -24.50 16.10
C SER A 490 -23.76 -25.49 15.98
N GLU A 491 -23.97 -26.31 17.01
CA GLU A 491 -25.18 -27.11 17.12
C GLU A 491 -26.41 -26.19 17.11
N LYS A 492 -27.54 -26.66 16.56
CA LYS A 492 -28.80 -25.92 16.57
C LYS A 492 -29.34 -25.87 18.01
N THR A 493 -28.82 -24.98 18.83
CA THR A 493 -29.34 -24.72 20.17
C THR A 493 -30.04 -23.37 20.16
N ASN A 494 -31.37 -23.39 20.29
CA ASN A 494 -32.22 -22.18 20.25
C ASN A 494 -32.11 -21.29 21.50
N ASN A 495 -31.24 -21.61 22.45
CA ASN A 495 -31.10 -20.94 23.76
C ASN A 495 -29.62 -20.78 24.16
N LEU A 496 -28.84 -20.05 23.35
CA LEU A 496 -27.45 -19.74 23.71
C LEU A 496 -27.38 -18.74 24.85
N THR A 497 -26.39 -18.90 25.73
CA THR A 497 -25.90 -17.83 26.60
C THR A 497 -25.04 -16.84 25.81
N ASN A 498 -24.83 -15.63 26.33
CA ASN A 498 -23.88 -14.68 25.73
C ASN A 498 -22.46 -15.24 25.64
N ARG A 499 -22.07 -16.13 26.57
CA ARG A 499 -20.79 -16.84 26.52
C ARG A 499 -20.66 -17.70 25.26
N GLU A 500 -21.64 -18.55 24.99
CA GLU A 500 -21.61 -19.49 23.87
C GLU A 500 -21.76 -18.76 22.52
N ALA A 501 -22.65 -17.76 22.47
CA ALA A 501 -22.78 -16.87 21.33
C ALA A 501 -21.48 -16.11 21.07
N GLY A 502 -20.89 -15.53 22.12
CA GLY A 502 -19.62 -14.82 22.05
C GLY A 502 -18.46 -15.69 21.58
N GLN A 503 -18.39 -16.96 21.99
CA GLN A 503 -17.38 -17.91 21.53
C GLN A 503 -17.54 -18.21 20.03
N THR A 504 -18.78 -18.44 19.60
CA THR A 504 -19.09 -18.69 18.18
C THR A 504 -18.72 -17.49 17.32
N LEU A 505 -19.11 -16.29 17.75
CA LEU A 505 -18.81 -15.04 17.05
C LEU A 505 -17.31 -14.73 17.04
N TYR A 506 -16.60 -14.98 18.15
CA TYR A 506 -15.15 -14.84 18.23
C TYR A 506 -14.44 -15.75 17.22
N SER A 507 -14.84 -17.03 17.17
CA SER A 507 -14.28 -17.99 16.21
C SER A 507 -14.51 -17.59 14.76
N ARG A 508 -15.57 -16.86 14.44
CA ARG A 508 -15.84 -16.39 13.07
C ARG A 508 -15.13 -15.08 12.73
N THR A 509 -14.99 -14.20 13.72
CA THR A 509 -14.69 -12.78 13.46
C THR A 509 -13.28 -12.39 13.89
N CYS A 510 -12.82 -12.92 15.03
CA CYS A 510 -11.63 -12.42 15.71
C CYS A 510 -10.46 -13.42 15.69
N ILE A 511 -10.75 -14.73 15.57
CA ILE A 511 -9.73 -15.79 15.70
C ILE A 511 -8.63 -15.69 14.66
N ALA A 512 -8.96 -15.25 13.45
CA ALA A 512 -8.02 -15.14 12.33
C ALA A 512 -6.87 -14.17 12.62
N CYS A 513 -7.09 -13.20 13.51
CA CYS A 513 -6.04 -12.28 13.94
C CYS A 513 -5.50 -12.65 15.34
N HIS A 514 -6.39 -13.01 16.27
CA HIS A 514 -6.05 -13.11 17.69
C HIS A 514 -5.73 -14.53 18.18
N GLY A 515 -5.92 -15.54 17.33
CA GLY A 515 -5.69 -16.95 17.62
C GLY A 515 -6.72 -17.55 18.59
N PRO A 516 -6.82 -18.89 18.71
CA PRO A 516 -7.77 -19.53 19.62
C PRO A 516 -7.55 -19.15 21.09
N GLU A 517 -6.31 -18.88 21.50
CA GLU A 517 -5.96 -18.51 22.87
C GLU A 517 -6.06 -16.99 23.16
N ARG A 518 -6.55 -16.17 22.20
CA ARG A 518 -6.68 -14.71 22.33
C ARG A 518 -5.37 -13.96 22.57
N LYS A 519 -4.22 -14.60 22.32
CA LYS A 519 -2.88 -14.03 22.57
C LYS A 519 -2.44 -13.03 21.51
N GLY A 520 -3.07 -13.00 20.34
CA GLY A 520 -2.57 -12.22 19.20
C GLY A 520 -1.32 -12.84 18.57
N GLY A 521 -0.83 -12.22 17.50
CA GLY A 521 0.34 -12.68 16.75
C GLY A 521 1.70 -12.36 17.38
N GLY A 522 1.75 -11.69 18.55
CA GLY A 522 2.98 -11.32 19.25
C GLY A 522 3.85 -10.27 18.52
N GLU A 523 4.29 -10.57 17.30
CA GLU A 523 5.08 -9.69 16.43
C GLU A 523 4.41 -9.56 15.05
N GLY A 524 3.99 -8.35 14.73
CA GLY A 524 3.08 -8.08 13.62
C GLY A 524 2.01 -7.06 13.97
N GLY A 525 1.99 -6.56 15.20
CA GLY A 525 1.12 -5.47 15.65
C GLY A 525 -0.33 -5.87 15.92
N ILE A 526 -0.63 -7.17 15.98
CA ILE A 526 -1.92 -7.68 16.46
C ILE A 526 -1.82 -7.95 17.97
N PRO A 527 -2.54 -7.19 18.82
CA PRO A 527 -2.40 -7.27 20.26
C PRO A 527 -3.07 -8.51 20.86
N SER A 528 -2.64 -8.89 22.06
CA SER A 528 -3.38 -9.81 22.93
C SER A 528 -4.70 -9.19 23.37
N LEU A 529 -5.77 -9.99 23.38
CA LEU A 529 -7.08 -9.62 23.92
C LEU A 529 -7.23 -10.02 25.40
N ILE A 530 -6.22 -10.66 26.01
CA ILE A 530 -6.25 -11.07 27.41
C ILE A 530 -6.10 -9.83 28.33
N GLY A 531 -6.98 -9.71 29.33
CA GLY A 531 -6.93 -8.64 30.32
C GLY A 531 -7.38 -7.27 29.82
N LEU A 532 -8.12 -7.20 28.71
CA LEU A 532 -8.62 -5.93 28.16
C LEU A 532 -9.64 -5.24 29.06
N ASN A 533 -10.31 -5.97 29.95
CA ASN A 533 -11.20 -5.43 30.99
C ASN A 533 -10.53 -4.41 31.91
N LYS A 534 -9.20 -4.45 32.05
CA LYS A 534 -8.42 -3.47 32.83
C LYS A 534 -8.15 -2.17 32.07
N LYS A 535 -8.33 -2.16 30.74
CA LYS A 535 -7.96 -1.05 29.86
C LYS A 535 -9.15 -0.34 29.24
N TYR A 536 -10.25 -1.06 28.99
CA TYR A 536 -11.38 -0.56 28.23
C TYR A 536 -12.71 -0.93 28.88
N THR A 537 -13.67 -0.01 28.78
CA THR A 537 -15.07 -0.26 29.13
C THR A 537 -15.79 -1.01 28.01
N THR A 538 -16.94 -1.61 28.30
CA THR A 538 -17.80 -2.26 27.30
C THR A 538 -18.14 -1.31 26.14
N THR A 539 -18.51 -0.06 26.45
CA THR A 539 -18.83 0.95 25.43
C THR A 539 -17.65 1.24 24.51
N GLN A 540 -16.45 1.43 25.07
CA GLN A 540 -15.25 1.66 24.28
C GLN A 540 -14.92 0.46 23.40
N PHE A 541 -15.03 -0.75 23.94
CA PHE A 541 -14.74 -1.97 23.20
C PHE A 541 -15.74 -2.24 22.06
N VAL A 542 -17.03 -2.02 22.30
CA VAL A 542 -18.08 -2.12 21.27
C VAL A 542 -17.89 -1.08 20.16
N GLU A 543 -17.42 0.13 20.51
CA GLU A 543 -17.05 1.14 19.50
C GLU A 543 -15.89 0.62 18.64
N PHE A 544 -14.81 0.08 19.24
CA PHE A 544 -13.70 -0.48 18.47
C PHE A 544 -14.14 -1.63 17.56
N ILE A 545 -15.03 -2.52 18.02
CA ILE A 545 -15.60 -3.57 17.16
C ILE A 545 -16.38 -2.95 16.01
N SER A 546 -17.13 -1.88 16.25
CA SER A 546 -17.98 -1.28 15.22
C SER A 546 -17.18 -0.50 14.17
N SER A 547 -16.21 0.29 14.59
CA SER A 547 -15.48 1.23 13.74
C SER A 547 -14.11 0.73 13.27
N GLY A 548 -13.61 -0.35 13.86
CA GLY A 548 -12.23 -0.80 13.69
C GLY A 548 -11.24 0.06 14.49
N LYS A 549 -9.98 -0.40 14.53
CA LYS A 549 -8.86 0.30 15.19
C LYS A 549 -7.51 -0.12 14.62
N GLY A 550 -6.77 0.81 14.03
CA GLY A 550 -5.46 0.54 13.45
C GLY A 550 -5.58 -0.40 12.24
N ARG A 551 -5.08 -1.64 12.37
CA ARG A 551 -5.21 -2.70 11.35
C ARG A 551 -6.48 -3.56 11.51
N MET A 552 -7.19 -3.43 12.62
CA MET A 552 -8.43 -4.19 12.82
C MET A 552 -9.56 -3.50 12.05
N PRO A 553 -10.22 -4.17 11.09
CA PRO A 553 -11.38 -3.60 10.40
C PRO A 553 -12.57 -3.44 11.36
N GLY A 554 -13.56 -2.64 10.96
CA GLY A 554 -14.83 -2.55 11.68
C GLY A 554 -15.76 -3.71 11.31
N PHE A 555 -16.42 -4.29 12.31
CA PHE A 555 -17.44 -5.32 12.18
C PHE A 555 -18.83 -4.70 12.33
N GLY A 556 -19.11 -3.70 11.48
CA GLY A 556 -20.36 -2.95 11.47
C GLY A 556 -21.61 -3.82 11.25
N TYR A 557 -21.46 -4.91 10.49
CA TYR A 557 -22.51 -5.88 10.19
C TYR A 557 -23.04 -6.66 11.40
N LEU A 558 -22.30 -6.68 12.52
CA LEU A 558 -22.75 -7.32 13.75
C LEU A 558 -23.82 -6.46 14.44
N SER A 559 -24.89 -7.11 14.89
CA SER A 559 -25.93 -6.49 15.71
C SER A 559 -25.39 -6.06 17.08
N ALA A 560 -26.14 -5.20 17.78
CA ALA A 560 -25.78 -4.76 19.13
C ALA A 560 -25.61 -5.94 20.11
N GLU A 561 -26.50 -6.93 20.03
CA GLU A 561 -26.45 -8.13 20.88
C GLU A 561 -25.26 -9.04 20.53
N GLU A 562 -24.90 -9.19 19.25
CA GLU A 562 -23.69 -9.92 18.85
C GLU A 562 -22.43 -9.24 19.39
N LYS A 563 -22.33 -7.91 19.24
CA LYS A 563 -21.21 -7.12 19.77
C LYS A 563 -21.13 -7.23 21.29
N LYS A 564 -22.28 -7.20 21.98
CA LYS A 564 -22.37 -7.40 23.42
C LYS A 564 -21.91 -8.80 23.85
N ALA A 565 -22.31 -9.85 23.13
CA ALA A 565 -21.86 -11.21 23.41
C ALA A 565 -20.33 -11.34 23.28
N ILE A 566 -19.75 -10.80 22.20
CA ILE A 566 -18.28 -10.74 22.03
C ILE A 566 -17.64 -9.95 23.17
N ALA A 567 -18.17 -8.76 23.49
CA ALA A 567 -17.64 -7.93 24.57
C ALA A 567 -17.69 -8.65 25.93
N SER A 568 -18.77 -9.37 26.23
CA SER A 568 -18.88 -10.16 27.46
C SER A 568 -17.79 -11.23 27.56
N LEU A 569 -17.47 -11.89 26.45
CA LEU A 569 -16.43 -12.92 26.39
C LEU A 569 -15.03 -12.31 26.55
N ILE A 570 -14.72 -11.24 25.80
CA ILE A 570 -13.37 -10.66 25.73
C ILE A 570 -13.04 -9.83 26.97
N LEU A 571 -13.99 -9.07 27.50
CA LEU A 571 -13.83 -8.31 28.73
C LEU A 571 -14.14 -9.14 29.99
N GLU A 572 -14.33 -10.45 29.84
CA GLU A 572 -14.52 -11.38 30.96
C GLU A 572 -15.64 -10.95 31.93
N LEU A 573 -16.75 -10.44 31.38
CA LEU A 573 -17.91 -9.95 32.13
C LEU A 573 -18.79 -11.13 32.55
N THR A 574 -18.43 -11.80 33.64
CA THR A 574 -19.07 -13.04 34.10
C THR A 574 -20.59 -12.94 34.23
N GLU A 575 -21.10 -11.86 34.83
CA GLU A 575 -22.55 -11.65 34.99
C GLU A 575 -23.30 -11.48 33.66
N GLU A 576 -22.65 -10.92 32.63
CA GLU A 576 -23.25 -10.78 31.30
C GLU A 576 -23.15 -12.07 30.48
N GLN A 577 -22.08 -12.85 30.68
CA GLN A 577 -21.82 -14.10 29.98
C GLN A 577 -22.92 -15.14 30.20
N ASP A 578 -23.47 -15.20 31.41
CA ASP A 578 -24.48 -16.20 31.79
C ASP A 578 -25.91 -15.79 31.44
N LYS A 579 -26.12 -14.55 30.94
CA LYS A 579 -27.43 -14.10 30.46
C LYS A 579 -27.78 -14.75 29.12
N PRO A 580 -29.08 -14.98 28.83
CA PRO A 580 -29.53 -15.44 27.53
C PRO A 580 -29.11 -14.47 26.42
N TYR A 581 -28.56 -15.01 25.33
CA TYR A 581 -28.28 -14.26 24.12
C TYR A 581 -29.58 -13.92 23.40
N LYS A 582 -29.78 -12.64 23.11
CA LYS A 582 -31.02 -12.10 22.49
C LYS A 582 -30.82 -11.60 21.06
N GLY A 583 -29.67 -11.89 20.45
CA GLY A 583 -29.35 -11.46 19.10
C GLY A 583 -29.86 -12.41 18.00
N PRO A 584 -29.55 -12.11 16.73
CA PRO A 584 -29.92 -12.94 15.59
C PRO A 584 -29.41 -14.37 15.72
N SER A 585 -30.12 -15.30 15.09
CA SER A 585 -29.70 -16.70 15.00
C SER A 585 -28.31 -16.82 14.38
N LEU A 586 -27.41 -17.55 15.07
CA LEU A 586 -26.04 -17.77 14.60
C LEU A 586 -25.94 -18.95 13.63
N THR A 587 -27.01 -19.72 13.43
CA THR A 587 -27.02 -20.88 12.51
C THR A 587 -27.23 -20.49 11.06
N ASP A 588 -27.93 -19.38 10.80
CA ASP A 588 -28.36 -18.99 9.45
C ASP A 588 -27.23 -18.40 8.60
N ARG A 589 -26.09 -18.09 9.23
CA ARG A 589 -24.88 -17.56 8.59
C ARG A 589 -23.78 -18.62 8.39
N GLN A 590 -24.07 -19.91 8.60
CA GLN A 590 -23.07 -20.96 8.37
C GLN A 590 -22.92 -21.27 6.87
N PRO A 591 -21.69 -21.44 6.36
CA PRO A 591 -21.49 -21.95 5.01
C PRO A 591 -22.08 -23.34 4.86
N ALA A 592 -22.64 -23.63 3.68
CA ALA A 592 -23.01 -24.98 3.29
C ALA A 592 -21.74 -25.79 2.99
N GLY A 593 -21.07 -26.32 4.02
CA GLY A 593 -19.88 -27.15 3.85
C GLY A 593 -18.84 -27.00 4.97
N PRO A 594 -17.65 -27.61 4.79
CA PRO A 594 -16.48 -27.33 5.62
C PRO A 594 -16.13 -25.85 5.53
N ASP A 595 -15.77 -25.26 6.67
CA ASP A 595 -15.24 -23.91 6.75
C ASP A 595 -13.94 -23.96 7.56
N TYR A 596 -12.99 -23.09 7.22
CA TYR A 596 -11.65 -23.10 7.78
C TYR A 596 -11.22 -21.68 8.12
N HIS A 597 -10.54 -21.54 9.25
CA HIS A 597 -9.96 -20.27 9.70
C HIS A 597 -8.45 -20.41 9.82
N SER A 598 -7.72 -19.36 9.44
CA SER A 598 -6.30 -19.25 9.78
C SER A 598 -6.13 -19.14 11.29
N THR A 599 -5.09 -19.76 11.85
CA THR A 599 -4.75 -19.61 13.27
C THR A 599 -4.05 -18.28 13.56
N GLY A 600 -3.73 -17.48 12.55
CA GLY A 600 -3.12 -16.16 12.71
C GLY A 600 -1.86 -15.94 11.88
N TYR A 601 -1.32 -14.74 12.06
CA TYR A 601 -0.11 -14.24 11.40
C TYR A 601 1.13 -14.71 12.19
N HIS A 602 1.49 -15.99 12.06
CA HIS A 602 2.59 -16.61 12.82
C HIS A 602 3.92 -16.54 12.07
N LYS A 603 4.86 -15.72 12.56
CA LYS A 603 6.25 -15.73 12.07
C LYS A 603 6.96 -17.00 12.51
N PHE A 604 7.76 -17.59 11.62
CA PHE A 604 8.62 -18.72 11.97
C PHE A 604 9.95 -18.20 12.54
N LEU A 605 10.01 -18.08 13.87
CA LEU A 605 11.16 -17.53 14.59
C LEU A 605 11.89 -18.59 15.42
N THR A 606 13.15 -18.31 15.75
CA THR A 606 13.95 -19.03 16.76
C THR A 606 13.52 -18.60 18.18
N LYS A 607 14.02 -19.29 19.23
CA LYS A 607 13.69 -18.95 20.63
C LYS A 607 14.18 -17.55 21.03
N GLU A 608 15.24 -17.07 20.38
CA GLU A 608 15.83 -15.76 20.58
C GLU A 608 15.08 -14.64 19.83
N GLY A 609 14.06 -14.99 19.03
CA GLY A 609 13.28 -14.04 18.22
C GLY A 609 13.89 -13.72 16.85
N TYR A 610 14.94 -14.41 16.42
CA TYR A 610 15.45 -14.25 15.05
C TYR A 610 14.58 -15.02 14.05
N PRO A 611 14.58 -14.64 12.77
CA PRO A 611 13.95 -15.45 11.74
C PRO A 611 14.57 -16.86 11.69
N ALA A 612 13.73 -17.88 11.56
CA ALA A 612 14.18 -19.27 11.51
C ALA A 612 14.87 -19.63 10.19
N ILE A 613 14.69 -18.82 9.14
CA ILE A 613 15.47 -18.88 7.91
C ILE A 613 16.83 -18.21 8.09
N SER A 614 17.86 -18.67 7.41
CA SER A 614 19.19 -18.07 7.41
C SER A 614 19.19 -16.68 6.75
N PRO A 615 20.09 -15.76 7.15
CA PRO A 615 20.26 -14.47 6.47
C PRO A 615 20.58 -14.61 4.97
N PRO A 616 20.26 -13.58 4.15
CA PRO A 616 19.75 -12.28 4.57
C PRO A 616 18.25 -12.33 4.91
N TRP A 617 17.82 -11.59 5.93
CA TRP A 617 16.41 -11.44 6.33
C TRP A 617 15.72 -10.24 5.70
N GLY A 618 16.53 -9.30 5.20
CA GLY A 618 16.09 -8.18 4.41
C GLY A 618 17.18 -7.78 3.45
N THR A 619 16.80 -7.32 2.26
CA THR A 619 17.76 -6.96 1.21
C THR A 619 17.36 -5.68 0.49
N ILE A 620 18.31 -5.07 -0.20
CA ILE A 620 18.05 -4.06 -1.23
C ILE A 620 18.80 -4.47 -2.49
N SER A 621 18.15 -4.32 -3.64
CA SER A 621 18.63 -4.79 -4.94
C SER A 621 18.57 -3.69 -5.98
N ALA A 622 19.55 -3.66 -6.89
CA ALA A 622 19.50 -2.90 -8.13
C ALA A 622 19.37 -3.84 -9.33
N ILE A 623 18.39 -3.59 -10.18
CA ILE A 623 18.02 -4.42 -11.33
C ILE A 623 17.92 -3.54 -12.57
N ASP A 624 18.61 -3.91 -13.64
CA ASP A 624 18.53 -3.23 -14.93
C ASP A 624 17.29 -3.69 -15.68
N LEU A 625 16.32 -2.80 -15.85
CA LEU A 625 15.04 -3.14 -16.47
C LEU A 625 15.14 -3.42 -17.96
N ASN A 626 16.22 -2.99 -18.63
CA ASN A 626 16.40 -3.33 -20.04
C ASN A 626 16.86 -4.79 -20.20
N THR A 627 17.57 -5.36 -19.23
CA THR A 627 18.12 -6.73 -19.34
C THR A 627 17.45 -7.73 -18.41
N GLY A 628 16.82 -7.26 -17.33
CA GLY A 628 16.31 -8.07 -16.23
C GLY A 628 17.40 -8.60 -15.28
N GLN A 629 18.64 -8.11 -15.41
CA GLN A 629 19.79 -8.58 -14.63
C GLN A 629 20.04 -7.72 -13.39
N TYR A 630 20.51 -8.34 -12.32
CA TYR A 630 20.99 -7.64 -11.14
C TYR A 630 22.28 -6.90 -11.44
N LYS A 631 22.38 -5.65 -10.97
CA LYS A 631 23.64 -4.92 -10.86
C LYS A 631 24.30 -5.21 -9.51
N TRP A 632 23.50 -5.29 -8.45
CA TRP A 632 23.93 -5.71 -7.12
C TRP A 632 22.72 -6.10 -6.27
N LYS A 633 22.95 -6.88 -5.22
CA LYS A 633 21.99 -7.20 -4.14
C LYS A 633 22.77 -7.29 -2.83
N ILE A 634 22.32 -6.59 -1.80
CA ILE A 634 22.99 -6.53 -0.49
C ILE A 634 22.00 -6.75 0.65
N PRO A 635 22.43 -7.26 1.82
CA PRO A 635 21.62 -7.23 3.03
C PRO A 635 21.23 -5.79 3.41
N PHE A 636 20.00 -5.57 3.85
CA PHE A 636 19.50 -4.27 4.26
C PHE A 636 18.96 -4.34 5.69
N GLY A 637 19.58 -3.56 6.57
CA GLY A 637 19.31 -3.54 8.00
C GLY A 637 20.19 -4.47 8.83
N GLU A 638 20.19 -4.26 10.15
CA GLU A 638 21.05 -5.02 11.07
C GLU A 638 20.43 -5.27 12.47
N PHE A 639 20.98 -6.27 13.14
CA PHE A 639 20.81 -6.53 14.57
C PHE A 639 22.10 -6.11 15.26
N GLU A 640 22.05 -5.07 16.10
CA GLU A 640 23.22 -4.51 16.78
C GLU A 640 23.93 -5.55 17.65
N GLU A 641 23.17 -6.44 18.28
CA GLU A 641 23.66 -7.55 19.08
C GLU A 641 24.43 -8.60 18.27
N LEU A 642 24.06 -8.84 17.01
CA LEU A 642 24.80 -9.76 16.12
C LEU A 642 26.04 -9.08 15.55
N LYS A 643 25.93 -7.80 15.18
CA LYS A 643 27.06 -6.98 14.73
C LYS A 643 28.16 -6.92 15.80
N LYS A 644 27.80 -6.71 17.08
CA LYS A 644 28.74 -6.72 18.21
C LYS A 644 29.46 -8.06 18.40
N LYS A 645 28.89 -9.16 17.90
CA LYS A 645 29.52 -10.49 17.88
C LYS A 645 30.41 -10.73 16.65
N GLY A 646 30.63 -9.71 15.81
CA GLY A 646 31.40 -9.83 14.58
C GLY A 646 30.66 -10.51 13.42
N ILE A 647 29.34 -10.73 13.55
CA ILE A 647 28.53 -11.30 12.48
C ILE A 647 28.28 -10.21 11.42
N PRO A 648 28.53 -10.48 10.12
CA PRO A 648 28.23 -9.54 9.04
C PRO A 648 26.76 -9.13 8.99
N ALA A 649 26.45 -8.06 8.25
CA ALA A 649 25.09 -7.57 8.11
C ALA A 649 24.13 -8.69 7.65
N THR A 650 23.18 -9.04 8.53
CA THR A 650 22.21 -10.11 8.29
C THR A 650 20.99 -9.64 7.51
N GLY A 651 20.85 -8.35 7.29
CA GLY A 651 19.57 -7.77 6.92
C GLY A 651 18.57 -7.81 8.08
N ARG A 652 17.45 -7.10 7.91
CA ARG A 652 16.34 -7.09 8.85
C ARG A 652 15.05 -6.80 8.12
N GLU A 653 13.91 -7.13 8.74
CA GLU A 653 12.60 -6.75 8.21
C GLU A 653 12.58 -5.27 7.84
N ASN A 654 12.04 -4.99 6.66
CA ASN A 654 11.98 -3.67 6.09
C ASN A 654 10.62 -3.39 5.43
N TYR A 655 10.08 -2.22 5.73
CA TYR A 655 8.79 -1.74 5.25
C TYR A 655 8.90 -0.27 4.83
N GLY A 656 8.27 0.09 3.72
CA GLY A 656 8.53 1.37 3.04
C GLY A 656 9.41 1.16 1.81
N GLY A 657 9.86 2.25 1.19
CA GLY A 657 10.56 2.21 -0.10
C GLY A 657 11.62 3.30 -0.26
N PRO A 658 12.55 3.14 -1.22
CA PRO A 658 13.59 4.13 -1.46
C PRO A 658 13.11 5.32 -2.29
N VAL A 659 13.90 6.38 -2.30
CA VAL A 659 13.95 7.41 -3.35
C VAL A 659 15.34 7.43 -3.97
N VAL A 660 15.43 7.56 -5.30
CA VAL A 660 16.70 7.68 -6.02
C VAL A 660 16.92 9.11 -6.52
N THR A 661 18.17 9.61 -6.47
CA THR A 661 18.51 10.96 -6.95
C THR A 661 19.48 10.95 -8.13
N ALA A 662 19.50 12.06 -8.88
CA ALA A 662 20.51 12.31 -9.90
C ALA A 662 21.93 12.39 -9.31
N GLY A 663 22.07 12.83 -8.05
CA GLY A 663 23.34 12.85 -7.30
C GLY A 663 23.98 11.47 -7.04
N GLY A 664 23.33 10.38 -7.46
CA GLY A 664 23.90 9.04 -7.36
C GLY A 664 23.58 8.31 -6.06
N LEU A 665 22.56 8.76 -5.34
CA LEU A 665 22.17 8.25 -4.03
C LEU A 665 20.80 7.57 -4.06
N LEU A 666 20.63 6.59 -3.17
CA LEU A 666 19.34 6.10 -2.70
C LEU A 666 19.17 6.55 -1.26
N PHE A 667 18.04 7.16 -0.92
CA PHE A 667 17.67 7.42 0.47
C PHE A 667 16.56 6.47 0.91
N ILE A 668 16.71 5.84 2.07
CA ILE A 668 15.74 4.86 2.58
C ILE A 668 15.86 4.69 4.11
N GLY A 669 14.71 4.61 4.81
CA GLY A 669 14.63 4.37 6.27
C GLY A 669 14.03 3.03 6.68
N ALA A 670 13.52 2.26 5.72
CA ALA A 670 12.57 1.17 5.87
C ALA A 670 12.89 0.04 6.88
N SER A 671 14.12 -0.05 7.40
CA SER A 671 14.57 -1.16 8.26
C SER A 671 14.10 -1.03 9.72
N ALA A 672 13.83 -2.18 10.36
CA ALA A 672 13.46 -2.27 11.77
C ALA A 672 14.54 -1.82 12.77
N ASP A 673 15.78 -1.59 12.31
CA ASP A 673 16.82 -0.96 13.12
C ASP A 673 16.60 0.54 13.35
N GLY A 674 15.69 1.16 12.59
CA GLY A 674 15.33 2.56 12.73
C GLY A 674 16.37 3.54 12.21
N LYS A 675 17.28 3.11 11.32
CA LYS A 675 18.25 4.00 10.70
C LYS A 675 17.79 4.49 9.33
N PHE A 676 17.95 5.79 9.09
CA PHE A 676 17.87 6.41 7.77
C PHE A 676 19.23 6.36 7.08
N ARG A 677 19.26 5.99 5.79
CA ARG A 677 20.50 5.69 5.08
C ARG A 677 20.56 6.39 3.74
N ALA A 678 21.77 6.83 3.37
CA ALA A 678 22.12 7.20 2.01
C ALA A 678 23.07 6.15 1.42
N ILE A 679 22.68 5.55 0.30
CA ILE A 679 23.37 4.43 -0.34
C ILE A 679 23.84 4.87 -1.73
N ASN A 680 25.07 4.53 -2.10
CA ASN A 680 25.56 4.73 -3.46
C ASN A 680 24.76 3.86 -4.43
N LYS A 681 23.98 4.47 -5.33
CA LYS A 681 23.08 3.75 -6.23
C LYS A 681 23.79 2.82 -7.23
N ARG A 682 25.09 3.05 -7.48
CA ARG A 682 25.89 2.25 -8.41
C ARG A 682 26.49 1.01 -7.74
N THR A 683 26.86 1.10 -6.46
CA THR A 683 27.64 0.05 -5.79
C THR A 683 26.91 -0.62 -4.63
N GLY A 684 25.82 -0.05 -4.13
CA GLY A 684 25.14 -0.51 -2.91
C GLY A 684 25.86 -0.13 -1.61
N LYS A 685 27.00 0.59 -1.67
CA LYS A 685 27.73 0.99 -0.46
C LYS A 685 26.93 2.04 0.33
N ILE A 686 26.69 1.78 1.61
CA ILE A 686 26.15 2.79 2.55
C ILE A 686 27.21 3.88 2.74
N LEU A 687 26.84 5.14 2.50
CA LEU A 687 27.74 6.30 2.58
C LEU A 687 27.47 7.18 3.81
N TRP A 688 26.25 7.13 4.33
CA TRP A 688 25.81 7.91 5.48
C TRP A 688 24.61 7.22 6.15
N GLU A 689 24.54 7.32 7.47
CA GLU A 689 23.46 6.76 8.29
C GLU A 689 23.08 7.75 9.40
N TYR A 690 21.82 7.68 9.85
CA TYR A 690 21.30 8.46 10.97
C TYR A 690 20.24 7.67 11.75
N ASP A 691 20.32 7.69 13.08
CA ASP A 691 19.33 7.05 13.96
C ASP A 691 18.05 7.89 14.05
N LEU A 692 16.95 7.41 13.46
CA LEU A 692 15.67 8.11 13.51
C LEU A 692 15.02 8.02 14.90
N PRO A 693 14.13 8.98 15.24
CA PRO A 693 13.32 8.92 16.48
C PRO A 693 12.47 7.65 16.59
N ALA A 694 11.96 7.16 15.47
CA ALA A 694 11.31 5.86 15.32
C ALA A 694 11.57 5.32 13.90
N PRO A 695 11.43 4.00 13.67
CA PRO A 695 11.65 3.44 12.33
C PRO A 695 10.79 4.09 11.25
N GLY A 696 11.44 4.62 10.21
CA GLY A 696 10.78 5.29 9.11
C GLY A 696 10.30 4.29 8.06
N VAL A 697 8.98 4.02 8.04
CA VAL A 697 8.37 3.02 7.14
C VAL A 697 7.67 3.62 5.92
N ALA A 698 7.90 4.91 5.66
CA ALA A 698 7.44 5.62 4.46
C ALA A 698 8.56 5.73 3.42
N THR A 699 8.16 6.06 2.19
CA THR A 699 9.10 6.56 1.18
C THR A 699 9.49 8.00 1.53
N PRO A 700 10.79 8.38 1.48
CA PRO A 700 11.21 9.77 1.67
C PRO A 700 10.79 10.67 0.51
N ALA A 701 10.54 11.95 0.78
CA ALA A 701 10.35 12.97 -0.25
C ALA A 701 11.62 13.81 -0.43
N VAL A 702 11.89 14.26 -1.66
CA VAL A 702 13.06 15.07 -2.02
C VAL A 702 12.58 16.31 -2.76
N TYR A 703 12.99 17.50 -2.30
CA TYR A 703 12.55 18.78 -2.85
C TYR A 703 13.65 19.83 -2.68
N ALA A 704 13.45 21.01 -3.27
CA ALA A 704 14.31 22.16 -3.05
C ALA A 704 13.50 23.42 -2.73
N ILE A 705 14.01 24.24 -1.82
CA ILE A 705 13.49 25.58 -1.51
C ILE A 705 14.67 26.55 -1.61
N ASP A 706 14.51 27.62 -2.38
CA ASP A 706 15.52 28.66 -2.59
C ASP A 706 16.91 28.09 -2.95
N GLY A 707 16.92 27.06 -3.79
CA GLY A 707 18.15 26.38 -4.25
C GLY A 707 18.78 25.41 -3.25
N ARG A 708 18.22 25.24 -2.05
CA ARG A 708 18.67 24.25 -1.05
C ARG A 708 17.85 22.97 -1.17
N GLN A 709 18.52 21.83 -1.36
CA GLN A 709 17.92 20.51 -1.45
C GLN A 709 17.67 19.92 -0.06
N TYR A 710 16.48 19.36 0.12
CA TYR A 710 16.05 18.69 1.33
C TYR A 710 15.63 17.25 1.02
N VAL A 711 15.84 16.38 1.99
CA VAL A 711 15.28 15.01 2.02
C VAL A 711 14.52 14.85 3.33
N VAL A 712 13.23 14.52 3.26
CA VAL A 712 12.35 14.40 4.44
C VAL A 712 11.71 13.02 4.52
N ILE A 713 11.58 12.49 5.73
CA ILE A 713 10.95 11.20 5.99
C ILE A 713 10.07 11.27 7.25
N SER A 714 8.93 10.57 7.23
CA SER A 714 8.16 10.30 8.44
C SER A 714 8.85 9.23 9.28
N ALA A 715 9.09 9.54 10.54
CA ALA A 715 9.71 8.69 11.53
C ALA A 715 8.82 8.66 12.77
N GLY A 716 7.63 8.09 12.65
CA GLY A 716 6.66 8.05 13.72
C GLY A 716 5.68 6.88 13.66
N GLY A 717 4.85 6.77 14.68
CA GLY A 717 4.26 5.51 15.12
C GLY A 717 5.32 4.43 15.29
N SER A 718 4.90 3.17 15.21
CA SER A 718 5.84 2.10 14.87
C SER A 718 5.14 0.83 14.42
N LYS A 719 5.75 0.14 13.45
CA LYS A 719 5.41 -1.25 13.12
C LYS A 719 6.02 -2.24 14.14
N TRP A 720 7.02 -1.79 14.90
CA TRP A 720 7.75 -2.59 15.88
C TRP A 720 7.66 -1.95 17.29
N GLU A 721 7.74 -2.72 18.37
CA GLU A 721 7.39 -2.18 19.70
C GLU A 721 8.41 -1.20 20.32
N LYS A 722 9.66 -1.17 19.82
CA LYS A 722 10.78 -0.56 20.56
C LYS A 722 10.80 0.98 20.60
N LYS A 723 10.55 1.67 19.48
CA LYS A 723 10.60 3.14 19.38
C LYS A 723 9.37 3.67 18.67
N LYS A 724 8.70 4.67 19.24
CA LYS A 724 7.54 5.36 18.67
C LYS A 724 7.75 6.86 18.72
N SER A 725 7.22 7.58 17.73
CA SER A 725 7.29 9.04 17.65
C SER A 725 6.13 9.57 16.79
N ASP A 726 6.10 10.86 16.51
CA ASP A 726 5.16 11.58 15.65
C ASP A 726 5.90 12.48 14.65
N ALA A 727 7.20 12.19 14.46
CA ALA A 727 8.15 13.10 13.85
C ALA A 727 8.19 12.99 12.32
N TYR A 728 8.33 14.14 11.67
CA TYR A 728 8.90 14.29 10.34
C TYR A 728 10.30 14.87 10.48
N VAL A 729 11.29 14.22 9.89
CA VAL A 729 12.70 14.64 9.99
C VAL A 729 13.19 15.02 8.60
N ALA A 730 13.65 16.26 8.44
CA ALA A 730 14.23 16.76 7.21
C ALA A 730 15.73 16.94 7.34
N PHE A 731 16.45 16.62 6.26
CA PHE A 731 17.89 16.67 6.16
C PHE A 731 18.31 17.55 4.99
N ALA A 732 19.38 18.33 5.17
CA ALA A 732 19.97 19.16 4.13
C ALA A 732 21.47 19.35 4.38
N LEU A 733 22.18 19.87 3.36
CA LEU A 733 23.51 20.45 3.56
C LEU A 733 23.37 21.85 4.17
N ASP A 734 24.37 22.29 4.93
CA ASP A 734 24.43 23.64 5.50
C ASP A 734 24.53 24.73 4.42
#